data_AF-A0A7C5ZJZ2-F1
#
_entry.id   AF-A0A7C5ZJZ2-F1
#
_cell.length_a   1.000
_cell.length_b   1.000
_cell.length_c   1.000
_cell.angle_alpha   90.00
_cell.angle_beta   90.00
_cell.angle_gamma   90.00
#
_symmetry.space_group_name_H-M   'P 1'
#
loop_
_entity.id
_entity.type
_entity.pdbx_description
1 polymer ?
#
loop_
_entity_poly.entity_id
_entity_poly.type
_entity_poly.pdbx_seq_one_letter_code
_entity_poly.pdbx_strand_id
1 'polypeptide(L)'
;MPDAFQRTFLYQHALPEFTRVPALDVAVVLLTAISIPLLPRSARRAAGLFIAVAVLAVALMTSLATPLWDGLPFLAMMQFGWRLRLYVTLAVAMLVSALAMARPSRLGLAAAIAAPFVFAASSYGDFNPPLVRLRPEALTEAALARFELNRQHPVIGTTFPTQFLPRTVGVAAIDLPFSRPDLGVEPAPNAAVSVVCWTSDLLSVVVSSPGDMVLRPRVFWFPDWVATIDGAPVATRPDGARGLLAVDVPAGRHRVDLRRAGQPLTTGAEALSAAFLSLLAVLVVWRPGAWGRSLLSFGGASLAIGASAFVLAGRPIAQWSPVEADLSPEVSLVGWRLASQSDPSALRVELAWLARRAPSDDVIVVTQVVDGSSAVVAESRRQPRWGAAPSTTWAAGDLVRDVHEVALPPLPSGAVGELRVGLERPGASLLMASLGRIGIRSTRPSENPAPDAEWIEFAGGLALLPDPGVDAARPAELRPGARIVVRPALLARSEVPIDATLSIFLVDSRGTKHCIQDGYPPHDLEFTGAWRRGTVIRQPYSLRVEEPLPPGLYLLAAEVLEYQSKRRLPLAQDPSALPRVVLGRYKVRQPDPDPPARPCGDSFGGQIALDGIDTTVTRDGQQARLQATLHWRALKPPSSDYTVFVHLVDEHGAMLGQHDGQPQGGEYPTSVWSENESVLDVHEIVINEVPASAKLRVGLYLLATGHRLPLDTGGDYVEVDVSP
;
A
#
# COMPACT_ATOMS: atom_id res chain seq x y z
N MET A 1 -33.24 3.66 -13.11
CA MET A 1 -31.82 3.82 -12.70
C MET A 1 -31.60 3.60 -11.20
N PRO A 2 -32.38 4.17 -10.26
CA PRO A 2 -32.18 3.95 -8.81
C PRO A 2 -32.31 2.48 -8.37
N ASP A 3 -33.00 1.66 -9.17
CA ASP A 3 -33.23 0.24 -8.87
C ASP A 3 -32.20 -0.71 -9.48
N ALA A 4 -31.30 -0.20 -10.35
CA ALA A 4 -30.28 -1.00 -11.02
C ALA A 4 -28.98 -1.09 -10.21
N PHE A 5 -28.72 -0.14 -9.32
CA PHE A 5 -27.52 -0.06 -8.49
C PHE A 5 -27.83 -0.35 -7.03
N GLN A 6 -26.85 -0.85 -6.29
CA GLN A 6 -26.94 -0.96 -4.84
C GLN A 6 -27.15 0.41 -4.20
N ARG A 7 -28.01 0.46 -3.17
CA ARG A 7 -28.19 1.61 -2.29
C ARG A 7 -27.28 1.51 -1.06
N THR A 8 -26.04 1.08 -1.25
CA THR A 8 -25.09 0.83 -0.17
C THR A 8 -24.42 2.10 0.33
N PHE A 9 -24.37 3.13 -0.50
CA PHE A 9 -23.95 4.47 -0.08
C PHE A 9 -25.18 5.36 0.10
N LEU A 10 -25.89 5.17 1.21
CA LEU A 10 -26.84 6.17 1.71
C LEU A 10 -26.05 7.17 2.53
N TYR A 11 -25.99 8.41 2.07
CA TYR A 11 -25.56 9.54 2.87
C TYR A 11 -26.32 9.52 4.22
N GLN A 12 -25.61 9.27 5.31
CA GLN A 12 -26.19 9.32 6.66
C GLN A 12 -26.10 10.76 7.18
N HIS A 13 -27.23 11.47 7.10
CA HIS A 13 -27.40 12.82 7.64
C HIS A 13 -27.25 12.90 9.18
N ALA A 14 -27.10 11.74 9.85
CA ALA A 14 -26.96 11.62 11.30
C ALA A 14 -25.56 11.95 11.83
N LEU A 15 -24.52 11.95 10.98
CA LEU A 15 -23.15 12.25 11.40
C LEU A 15 -22.91 13.78 11.38
N PRO A 16 -22.55 14.40 12.52
CA PRO A 16 -22.41 15.86 12.64
C PRO A 16 -21.39 16.46 11.67
N GLU A 17 -20.32 15.73 11.35
CA GLU A 17 -19.29 16.15 10.39
C GLU A 17 -19.79 16.38 8.96
N PHE A 18 -20.91 15.74 8.58
CA PHE A 18 -21.50 15.87 7.24
C PHE A 18 -22.61 16.93 7.13
N THR A 19 -23.12 17.43 8.26
CA THR A 19 -24.19 18.46 8.34
C THR A 19 -23.68 19.85 8.71
N ARG A 20 -22.36 20.00 8.92
CA ARG A 20 -21.76 21.29 9.24
C ARG A 20 -21.89 22.24 8.05
N VAL A 21 -22.70 23.26 8.23
CA VAL A 21 -22.70 24.45 7.38
C VAL A 21 -21.73 25.46 7.99
N PRO A 22 -20.64 25.84 7.29
CA PRO A 22 -19.78 26.92 7.74
C PRO A 22 -20.60 28.19 7.99
N ALA A 23 -20.37 28.86 9.12
CA ALA A 23 -21.05 30.13 9.45
C ALA A 23 -20.89 31.18 8.32
N LEU A 24 -19.80 31.09 7.55
CA LEU A 24 -19.55 31.97 6.40
C LEU A 24 -20.56 31.76 5.26
N ASP A 25 -21.07 30.55 5.02
CA ASP A 25 -22.04 30.30 3.95
C ASP A 25 -23.37 31.00 4.26
N VAL A 26 -23.82 30.92 5.51
CA VAL A 26 -24.99 31.67 6.01
C VAL A 26 -24.74 33.18 5.92
N ALA A 27 -23.56 33.64 6.35
CA ALA A 27 -23.19 35.05 6.29
C ALA A 27 -23.18 35.59 4.84
N VAL A 28 -22.63 34.84 3.88
CA VAL A 28 -22.64 35.20 2.46
C VAL A 28 -24.06 35.36 1.95
N VAL A 29 -24.95 34.41 2.22
CA VAL A 29 -26.34 34.48 1.77
C VAL A 29 -27.04 35.71 2.35
N LEU A 30 -26.87 35.98 3.64
CA LEU A 30 -27.44 37.16 4.31
C LEU A 30 -26.88 38.48 3.77
N LEU A 31 -25.56 38.59 3.62
CA LEU A 31 -24.90 39.77 3.06
C LEU A 31 -25.34 40.02 1.62
N THR A 32 -25.49 38.95 0.83
CA THR A 32 -26.00 39.04 -0.54
C THR A 32 -27.42 39.60 -0.54
N ALA A 33 -28.30 39.10 0.34
CA ALA A 33 -29.67 39.58 0.48
C ALA A 33 -29.76 41.05 0.87
N ILE A 34 -28.91 41.49 1.82
CA ILE A 34 -28.81 42.90 2.24
C ILE A 34 -28.28 43.78 1.09
N SER A 35 -27.45 43.21 0.21
CA SER A 35 -26.83 43.94 -0.91
C SER A 35 -27.72 44.09 -2.15
N ILE A 36 -28.85 43.36 -2.26
CA ILE A 36 -29.76 43.42 -3.44
C ILE A 36 -30.16 44.86 -3.83
N PRO A 37 -30.48 45.78 -2.90
CA PRO A 37 -30.86 47.15 -3.26
C PRO A 37 -29.76 47.91 -4.01
N LEU A 38 -28.49 47.53 -3.83
CA LEU A 38 -27.32 48.11 -4.49
C LEU A 38 -27.21 47.66 -5.96
N LEU A 39 -27.90 46.57 -6.33
CA LEU A 39 -27.97 46.08 -7.71
C LEU A 39 -29.00 46.87 -8.54
N PRO A 40 -28.77 46.99 -9.87
CA PRO A 40 -29.70 47.66 -10.77
C PRO A 40 -31.04 46.93 -10.79
N ARG A 41 -32.14 47.67 -10.98
CA ARG A 41 -33.51 47.12 -10.94
C ARG A 41 -33.69 45.92 -11.89
N SER A 42 -33.00 45.93 -13.03
CA SER A 42 -32.97 44.82 -14.00
C SER A 42 -32.37 43.53 -13.45
N ALA A 43 -31.45 43.60 -12.49
CA ALA A 43 -30.76 42.46 -11.90
C ALA A 43 -31.39 41.96 -10.58
N ARG A 44 -32.18 42.78 -9.89
CA ARG A 44 -32.77 42.44 -8.57
C ARG A 44 -33.61 41.16 -8.58
N ARG A 45 -34.36 40.91 -9.66
CA ARG A 45 -35.18 39.69 -9.80
C ARG A 45 -34.30 38.43 -9.91
N ALA A 46 -33.23 38.50 -10.71
CA ALA A 46 -32.28 37.41 -10.84
C ALA A 46 -31.49 37.17 -9.54
N ALA A 47 -31.10 38.24 -8.85
CA ALA A 47 -30.44 38.17 -7.55
C ALA A 47 -31.34 37.50 -6.49
N GLY A 48 -32.63 37.85 -6.46
CA GLY A 48 -33.61 37.19 -5.58
C GLY A 48 -33.74 35.69 -5.85
N LEU A 49 -33.73 35.27 -7.11
CA LEU A 49 -33.74 33.86 -7.49
C LEU A 49 -32.47 33.12 -7.02
N PHE A 50 -31.28 33.69 -7.26
CA PHE A 50 -30.03 33.06 -6.83
C PHE A 50 -29.88 32.98 -5.32
N ILE A 51 -30.39 33.97 -4.58
CA ILE A 51 -30.45 33.90 -3.13
C ILE A 51 -31.43 32.82 -2.68
N ALA A 52 -32.60 32.71 -3.29
CA ALA A 52 -33.55 31.63 -2.96
C ALA A 52 -32.94 30.25 -3.18
N VAL A 53 -32.19 30.06 -4.28
CA VAL A 53 -31.44 28.84 -4.57
C VAL A 53 -30.34 28.59 -3.52
N ALA A 54 -29.60 29.63 -3.13
CA ALA A 54 -28.55 29.50 -2.11
C ALA A 54 -29.10 29.23 -0.70
N VAL A 55 -30.22 29.85 -0.33
CA VAL A 55 -30.95 29.58 0.92
C VAL A 55 -31.43 28.13 0.94
N LEU A 56 -32.03 27.66 -0.16
CA LEU A 56 -32.46 26.27 -0.28
C LEU A 56 -31.27 25.32 -0.18
N ALA A 57 -30.16 25.62 -0.86
CA ALA A 57 -28.94 24.82 -0.80
C ALA A 57 -28.39 24.73 0.64
N VAL A 58 -28.30 25.85 1.35
CA VAL A 58 -27.88 25.89 2.76
C VAL A 58 -28.84 25.10 3.65
N ALA A 59 -30.16 25.28 3.48
CA ALA A 59 -31.15 24.53 4.26
C ALA A 59 -31.01 23.01 4.05
N LEU A 60 -30.80 22.58 2.80
CA LEU A 60 -30.60 21.19 2.43
C LEU A 60 -29.31 20.57 2.99
N MET A 61 -28.30 21.37 3.35
CA MET A 61 -27.08 20.89 4.02
C MET A 61 -27.29 20.61 5.52
N THR A 62 -28.31 21.21 6.14
CA THR A 62 -28.56 21.05 7.58
C THR A 62 -29.33 19.78 7.91
N SER A 63 -29.25 19.36 9.17
CA SER A 63 -30.06 18.25 9.71
C SER A 63 -31.58 18.51 9.68
N LEU A 64 -32.03 19.75 9.46
CA LEU A 64 -33.45 20.06 9.28
C LEU A 64 -34.02 19.44 8.00
N ALA A 65 -33.15 19.18 7.01
CA ALA A 65 -33.56 18.57 5.75
C ALA A 65 -33.60 17.03 5.80
N THR A 66 -33.24 16.38 6.91
CA THR A 66 -33.19 14.91 7.02
C THR A 66 -34.44 14.20 6.49
N PRO A 67 -35.68 14.62 6.83
CA PRO A 67 -36.88 13.97 6.30
C PRO A 67 -36.98 14.03 4.76
N LEU A 68 -36.43 15.07 4.14
CA LEU A 68 -36.42 15.23 2.69
C LEU A 68 -35.36 14.31 2.05
N TRP A 69 -34.18 14.19 2.65
CA TRP A 69 -33.12 13.29 2.18
C TRP A 69 -33.53 11.83 2.30
N ASP A 70 -34.22 11.46 3.38
CA ASP A 70 -34.74 10.11 3.59
C ASP A 70 -35.95 9.81 2.69
N GLY A 71 -36.79 10.82 2.42
CA GLY A 71 -38.01 10.69 1.63
C GLY A 71 -37.80 10.74 0.11
N LEU A 72 -36.66 11.26 -0.38
CA LEU A 72 -36.37 11.42 -1.81
C LEU A 72 -35.15 10.59 -2.24
N PRO A 73 -35.36 9.42 -2.87
CA PRO A 73 -34.28 8.47 -3.21
C PRO A 73 -33.15 9.03 -4.08
N PHE A 74 -33.41 10.07 -4.86
CA PHE A 74 -32.39 10.68 -5.72
C PHE A 74 -31.44 11.60 -4.95
N LEU A 75 -31.86 12.17 -3.81
CA LEU A 75 -31.00 13.02 -2.99
C LEU A 75 -29.84 12.20 -2.44
N ALA A 76 -30.08 10.95 -2.03
CA ALA A 76 -29.03 10.02 -1.61
C ALA A 76 -27.90 9.85 -2.66
N MET A 77 -28.21 10.00 -3.95
CA MET A 77 -27.23 9.90 -5.04
C MET A 77 -26.34 11.14 -5.20
N MET A 78 -26.76 12.31 -4.66
CA MET A 78 -25.91 13.50 -4.69
C MET A 78 -24.67 13.34 -3.82
N GLN A 79 -24.67 12.43 -2.84
CA GLN A 79 -23.56 12.12 -1.92
C GLN A 79 -22.94 13.37 -1.28
N PHE A 80 -23.09 13.49 0.04
CA PHE A 80 -22.64 14.63 0.85
C PHE A 80 -23.41 15.93 0.63
N GLY A 81 -24.08 16.43 1.69
CA GLY A 81 -24.84 17.68 1.65
C GLY A 81 -23.99 18.89 1.25
N TRP A 82 -22.71 18.93 1.63
CA TRP A 82 -21.79 20.03 1.32
C TRP A 82 -21.54 20.24 -0.19
N ARG A 83 -21.86 19.28 -1.08
CA ARG A 83 -21.81 19.50 -2.54
C ARG A 83 -22.78 20.59 -3.01
N LEU A 84 -23.85 20.84 -2.27
CA LEU A 84 -24.79 21.92 -2.55
C LEU A 84 -24.15 23.31 -2.37
N ARG A 85 -22.92 23.40 -1.82
CA ARG A 85 -22.19 24.65 -1.62
C ARG A 85 -21.80 25.30 -2.94
N LEU A 86 -21.73 24.49 -4.00
CA LEU A 86 -21.64 24.98 -5.37
C LEU A 86 -22.73 26.03 -5.66
N TYR A 87 -23.97 25.84 -5.18
CA TYR A 87 -25.06 26.77 -5.42
C TYR A 87 -24.96 28.05 -4.56
N VAL A 88 -24.22 28.02 -3.44
CA VAL A 88 -23.93 29.22 -2.62
C VAL A 88 -22.97 30.17 -3.36
N THR A 89 -22.10 29.65 -4.23
CA THR A 89 -21.21 30.47 -5.07
C THR A 89 -21.97 31.45 -5.97
N LEU A 90 -23.21 31.13 -6.36
CA LEU A 90 -24.06 32.03 -7.12
C LEU A 90 -24.41 33.29 -6.30
N ALA A 91 -24.64 33.14 -5.00
CA ALA A 91 -24.85 34.27 -4.09
C ALA A 91 -23.54 35.07 -3.89
N VAL A 92 -22.39 34.40 -3.77
CA VAL A 92 -21.07 35.08 -3.72
C VAL A 92 -20.86 35.96 -4.95
N ALA A 93 -21.14 35.47 -6.15
CA ALA A 93 -20.99 36.26 -7.39
C ALA A 93 -21.87 37.52 -7.40
N MET A 94 -23.08 37.43 -6.84
CA MET A 94 -23.97 38.58 -6.69
C MET A 94 -23.48 39.56 -5.63
N LEU A 95 -22.97 39.07 -4.50
CA LEU A 95 -22.37 39.91 -3.45
C LEU A 95 -21.15 40.66 -3.98
N VAL A 96 -20.27 39.99 -4.72
CA VAL A 96 -19.12 40.58 -5.41
C VAL A 96 -19.57 41.68 -6.36
N SER A 97 -20.60 41.40 -7.17
CA SER A 97 -21.17 42.37 -8.11
C SER A 97 -21.75 43.59 -7.37
N ALA A 98 -22.48 43.37 -6.28
CA ALA A 98 -23.06 44.43 -5.47
C ALA A 98 -21.97 45.28 -4.80
N LEU A 99 -20.90 44.66 -4.24
CA LEU A 99 -19.76 45.35 -3.64
C LEU A 99 -18.98 46.18 -4.66
N ALA A 100 -18.78 45.65 -5.86
CA ALA A 100 -18.13 46.39 -6.95
C ALA A 100 -18.96 47.60 -7.42
N MET A 101 -20.30 47.49 -7.35
CA MET A 101 -21.23 48.56 -7.72
C MET A 101 -21.55 49.53 -6.57
N ALA A 102 -21.30 49.14 -5.32
CA ALA A 102 -21.55 49.91 -4.09
C ALA A 102 -20.53 51.04 -3.93
N ARG A 103 -20.62 52.04 -4.82
CA ARG A 103 -19.73 53.19 -5.00
C ARG A 103 -18.31 52.79 -5.44
N PRO A 104 -17.82 53.30 -6.58
CA PRO A 104 -16.51 52.97 -7.13
C PRO A 104 -15.38 53.54 -6.25
N SER A 105 -15.12 52.88 -5.14
CA SER A 105 -14.06 53.17 -4.19
C SER A 105 -13.02 52.06 -4.29
N ARG A 106 -11.74 52.41 -4.08
CA ARG A 106 -10.66 51.41 -4.03
C ARG A 106 -10.93 50.32 -2.99
N LEU A 107 -11.64 50.66 -1.90
CA LEU A 107 -12.07 49.74 -0.85
C LEU A 107 -13.15 48.76 -1.34
N GLY A 108 -14.17 49.23 -2.06
CA GLY A 108 -15.22 48.38 -2.64
C GLY A 108 -14.68 47.41 -3.68
N LEU A 109 -13.76 47.87 -4.53
CA LEU A 109 -13.05 47.01 -5.48
C LEU A 109 -12.16 45.98 -4.76
N ALA A 110 -11.41 46.38 -3.74
CA ALA A 110 -10.61 45.45 -2.93
C ALA A 110 -11.49 44.41 -2.22
N ALA A 111 -12.63 44.81 -1.67
CA ALA A 111 -13.58 43.89 -1.04
C ALA A 111 -14.23 42.92 -2.05
N ALA A 112 -14.59 43.40 -3.24
CA ALA A 112 -15.11 42.57 -4.32
C ALA A 112 -14.08 41.53 -4.81
N ILE A 113 -12.80 41.91 -4.87
CA ILE A 113 -11.70 40.99 -5.19
C ILE A 113 -11.46 40.00 -4.05
N ALA A 114 -11.47 40.44 -2.79
CA ALA A 114 -11.18 39.60 -1.63
C ALA A 114 -12.28 38.58 -1.30
N ALA A 115 -13.56 38.94 -1.50
CA ALA A 115 -14.71 38.09 -1.16
C ALA A 115 -14.65 36.64 -1.71
N PRO A 116 -14.35 36.38 -3.01
CA PRO A 116 -14.22 35.01 -3.51
C PRO A 116 -13.03 34.27 -2.90
N PHE A 117 -11.91 34.94 -2.59
CA PHE A 117 -10.77 34.31 -1.93
C PHE A 117 -11.05 33.98 -0.47
N VAL A 118 -11.76 34.83 0.26
CA VAL A 118 -12.20 34.55 1.64
C VAL A 118 -13.18 33.38 1.66
N PHE A 119 -14.13 33.36 0.73
CA PHE A 119 -15.05 32.23 0.59
C PHE A 119 -14.31 30.92 0.24
N ALA A 120 -13.38 30.98 -0.72
CA ALA A 120 -12.54 29.84 -1.08
C ALA A 120 -11.67 29.39 0.11
N ALA A 121 -10.99 30.31 0.80
CA ALA A 121 -10.15 29.99 1.96
C ALA A 121 -10.94 29.34 3.10
N SER A 122 -12.19 29.77 3.35
CA SER A 122 -13.08 29.10 4.30
C SER A 122 -13.50 27.69 3.85
N SER A 123 -13.45 27.43 2.55
CA SER A 123 -13.70 26.11 1.98
C SER A 123 -12.50 25.18 2.12
N TYR A 124 -11.29 25.76 2.14
CA TYR A 124 -10.04 25.02 2.32
C TYR A 124 -9.60 24.89 3.79
N GLY A 125 -10.06 25.77 4.69
CA GLY A 125 -9.64 25.79 6.10
C GLY A 125 -9.92 24.49 6.87
N ASP A 126 -11.02 23.81 6.51
CA ASP A 126 -11.38 22.49 7.06
C ASP A 126 -10.91 21.33 6.16
N PHE A 127 -10.38 21.62 4.97
CA PHE A 127 -9.91 20.63 4.02
C PHE A 127 -8.45 20.29 4.32
N ASN A 128 -8.25 19.34 5.23
CA ASN A 128 -6.96 18.69 5.47
C ASN A 128 -6.96 17.28 4.85
N PRO A 129 -7.00 17.14 3.52
CA PRO A 129 -6.98 15.82 2.92
C PRO A 129 -5.67 15.15 3.32
N PRO A 130 -5.68 13.86 3.68
CA PRO A 130 -4.43 13.10 3.70
C PRO A 130 -3.85 13.20 2.28
N LEU A 131 -2.81 14.02 2.11
CA LEU A 131 -2.14 14.19 0.83
C LEU A 131 -1.33 12.92 0.58
N VAL A 132 -1.95 11.98 -0.12
CA VAL A 132 -1.27 10.83 -0.67
C VAL A 132 -0.30 11.35 -1.73
N ARG A 133 1.00 11.25 -1.46
CA ARG A 133 2.04 11.63 -2.43
C ARG A 133 2.21 10.49 -3.43
N LEU A 134 1.27 10.35 -4.35
CA LEU A 134 1.38 9.41 -5.46
C LEU A 134 2.44 9.91 -6.45
N ARG A 135 3.41 9.07 -6.77
CA ARG A 135 4.35 9.32 -7.86
C ARG A 135 3.70 8.88 -9.18
N PRO A 136 3.87 9.59 -10.29
CA PRO A 136 3.34 9.16 -11.59
C PRO A 136 3.72 7.72 -11.95
N GLU A 137 4.92 7.28 -11.54
CA GLU A 137 5.43 5.92 -11.78
C GLU A 137 4.71 4.84 -10.96
N ALA A 138 4.07 5.21 -9.84
CA ALA A 138 3.29 4.30 -9.00
C ALA A 138 1.86 4.08 -9.54
N LEU A 139 1.38 4.95 -10.44
CA LEU A 139 0.05 4.86 -11.07
C LEU A 139 0.04 3.85 -12.23
N THR A 140 0.20 2.58 -11.91
CA THR A 140 0.13 1.48 -12.89
C THR A 140 -1.20 0.73 -12.79
N GLU A 141 -1.60 0.05 -13.87
CA GLU A 141 -2.78 -0.84 -13.83
C GLU A 141 -2.60 -1.98 -12.80
N ALA A 142 -1.36 -2.46 -12.63
CA ALA A 142 -1.01 -3.46 -11.63
C ALA A 142 -1.25 -2.95 -10.20
N ALA A 143 -0.77 -1.74 -9.92
CA ALA A 143 -0.97 -1.05 -8.65
C ALA A 143 -2.46 -0.81 -8.36
N LEU A 144 -3.21 -0.31 -9.34
CA LEU A 144 -4.65 -0.05 -9.20
C LEU A 144 -5.43 -1.35 -8.97
N ALA A 145 -5.14 -2.40 -9.74
CA ALA A 145 -5.78 -3.72 -9.57
C ALA A 145 -5.53 -4.29 -8.17
N ARG A 146 -4.32 -4.15 -7.63
CA ARG A 146 -3.98 -4.58 -6.26
C ARG A 146 -4.67 -3.71 -5.19
N PHE A 147 -4.78 -2.40 -5.42
CA PHE A 147 -5.46 -1.48 -4.49
C PHE A 147 -6.95 -1.74 -4.37
N GLU A 148 -7.66 -1.95 -5.49
CA GLU A 148 -9.09 -2.25 -5.51
C GLU A 148 -9.43 -3.51 -4.67
N LEU A 149 -8.47 -4.41 -4.51
CA LEU A 149 -8.60 -5.70 -3.81
C LEU A 149 -7.87 -5.75 -2.47
N ASN A 150 -7.39 -4.62 -1.97
CA ASN A 150 -6.72 -4.55 -0.68
C ASN A 150 -7.68 -5.00 0.44
N ARG A 151 -7.28 -6.04 1.19
CA ARG A 151 -8.09 -6.71 2.23
C ARG A 151 -8.55 -5.79 3.36
N GLN A 152 -7.84 -4.70 3.63
CA GLN A 152 -8.23 -3.78 4.71
C GLN A 152 -9.38 -2.86 4.31
N HIS A 153 -9.48 -2.50 3.02
CA HIS A 153 -10.52 -1.64 2.47
C HIS A 153 -10.75 -1.98 0.99
N PRO A 154 -11.50 -3.05 0.65
CA PRO A 154 -11.74 -3.40 -0.75
C PRO A 154 -12.54 -2.28 -1.43
N VAL A 155 -11.94 -1.62 -2.42
CA VAL A 155 -12.56 -0.52 -3.17
C VAL A 155 -13.04 -1.03 -4.52
N ILE A 156 -13.90 -2.05 -4.55
CA ILE A 156 -14.58 -2.44 -5.79
C ILE A 156 -15.71 -1.43 -6.03
N GLY A 157 -15.50 -0.49 -6.96
CA GLY A 157 -16.37 0.66 -7.22
C GLY A 157 -15.59 1.80 -7.88
N THR A 158 -16.10 3.03 -7.82
CA THR A 158 -15.39 4.19 -8.41
C THR A 158 -14.59 5.01 -7.40
N THR A 159 -15.20 5.39 -6.27
CA THR A 159 -14.61 6.33 -5.31
C THR A 159 -14.80 5.87 -3.85
N PHE A 160 -15.72 4.94 -3.61
CA PHE A 160 -15.97 4.33 -2.31
C PHE A 160 -16.26 2.83 -2.50
N PRO A 161 -15.94 1.96 -1.52
CA PRO A 161 -16.31 0.55 -1.56
C PRO A 161 -17.78 0.37 -1.95
N THR A 162 -18.04 -0.51 -2.92
CA THR A 162 -19.36 -0.88 -3.42
C THR A 162 -20.14 0.19 -4.19
N GLN A 163 -19.54 1.36 -4.43
CA GLN A 163 -20.19 2.44 -5.15
C GLN A 163 -20.47 2.06 -6.62
N PHE A 164 -21.70 2.29 -7.07
CA PHE A 164 -22.18 1.94 -8.43
C PHE A 164 -22.09 0.46 -8.80
N LEU A 165 -22.09 -0.44 -7.81
CA LEU A 165 -22.31 -1.85 -8.10
C LEU A 165 -23.75 -2.13 -8.49
N PRO A 166 -24.00 -3.08 -9.42
CA PRO A 166 -25.36 -3.49 -9.72
C PRO A 166 -26.04 -4.10 -8.50
N ARG A 167 -27.36 -3.90 -8.38
CA ARG A 167 -28.17 -4.40 -7.26
C ARG A 167 -28.11 -5.93 -7.10
N THR A 168 -27.79 -6.64 -8.18
CA THR A 168 -27.63 -8.09 -8.23
C THR A 168 -26.39 -8.60 -7.51
N VAL A 169 -25.45 -7.72 -7.18
CA VAL A 169 -24.25 -8.06 -6.42
C VAL A 169 -24.60 -8.10 -4.93
N GLY A 170 -24.13 -9.09 -4.20
CA GLY A 170 -24.17 -9.14 -2.74
C GLY A 170 -22.93 -8.49 -2.13
N VAL A 171 -23.09 -7.49 -1.28
CA VAL A 171 -21.97 -6.74 -0.65
C VAL A 171 -21.04 -7.66 0.14
N ALA A 172 -21.59 -8.56 0.93
CA ALA A 172 -20.81 -9.53 1.71
C ALA A 172 -19.96 -10.48 0.84
N ALA A 173 -20.34 -10.67 -0.44
CA ALA A 173 -19.57 -11.49 -1.38
C ALA A 173 -18.36 -10.75 -1.99
N ILE A 174 -18.25 -9.43 -1.75
CA ILE A 174 -17.13 -8.58 -2.17
C ILE A 174 -16.13 -8.38 -1.03
N ASP A 175 -16.58 -8.34 0.23
CA ASP A 175 -15.71 -8.21 1.40
C ASP A 175 -14.72 -9.38 1.57
N LEU A 176 -14.98 -10.51 0.89
CA LEU A 176 -14.11 -11.68 0.80
C LEU A 176 -13.62 -11.88 -0.65
N PRO A 177 -12.74 -11.00 -1.18
CA PRO A 177 -12.32 -11.01 -2.58
C PRO A 177 -11.63 -12.31 -3.04
N PHE A 178 -11.29 -13.18 -2.10
CA PHE A 178 -10.55 -14.42 -2.32
C PHE A 178 -11.38 -15.71 -2.11
N SER A 179 -12.67 -15.61 -1.80
CA SER A 179 -13.52 -16.81 -1.75
C SER A 179 -13.94 -17.20 -3.17
N ARG A 180 -14.00 -18.50 -3.45
CA ARG A 180 -14.64 -19.01 -4.67
C ARG A 180 -16.11 -18.56 -4.65
N PRO A 181 -16.66 -18.03 -5.75
CA PRO A 181 -18.07 -17.69 -5.79
C PRO A 181 -18.88 -18.97 -5.56
N ASP A 182 -19.84 -18.92 -4.63
CA ASP A 182 -20.76 -20.02 -4.35
C ASP A 182 -21.71 -20.15 -5.54
N LEU A 183 -21.27 -20.91 -6.54
CA LEU A 183 -21.94 -21.16 -7.80
C LEU A 183 -22.17 -22.66 -7.85
N GLY A 184 -23.42 -23.06 -8.05
CA GLY A 184 -23.83 -24.45 -8.16
C GLY A 184 -22.79 -25.26 -8.94
N VAL A 185 -22.29 -26.30 -8.30
CA VAL A 185 -21.15 -27.10 -8.80
C VAL A 185 -21.62 -27.95 -9.97
N GLU A 186 -21.63 -27.37 -11.17
CA GLU A 186 -21.66 -28.17 -12.40
C GLU A 186 -20.34 -28.00 -13.15
N PRO A 187 -19.59 -29.09 -13.39
CA PRO A 187 -18.40 -29.03 -14.21
C PRO A 187 -18.81 -28.64 -15.64
N ALA A 188 -18.10 -27.68 -16.22
CA ALA A 188 -18.29 -27.37 -17.63
C ALA A 188 -18.02 -28.64 -18.47
N PRO A 189 -18.79 -28.88 -19.56
CA PRO A 189 -18.41 -29.87 -20.57
C PRO A 189 -16.98 -29.59 -21.06
N ASN A 190 -16.31 -30.56 -21.69
CA ASN A 190 -15.04 -30.33 -22.38
C ASN A 190 -15.24 -29.38 -23.57
N ALA A 191 -15.31 -28.09 -23.25
CA ALA A 191 -15.68 -27.00 -24.11
C ALA A 191 -14.44 -26.28 -24.60
N ALA A 192 -14.37 -26.09 -25.92
CA ALA A 192 -13.39 -25.22 -26.53
C ALA A 192 -13.99 -23.82 -26.68
N VAL A 193 -13.29 -22.81 -26.19
CA VAL A 193 -13.66 -21.40 -26.38
C VAL A 193 -12.52 -20.71 -27.12
N SER A 194 -12.86 -19.80 -28.03
CA SER A 194 -11.91 -19.00 -28.79
C SER A 194 -12.32 -17.53 -28.75
N VAL A 195 -11.47 -16.67 -28.22
CA VAL A 195 -11.75 -15.23 -28.13
C VAL A 195 -11.44 -14.55 -29.46
N VAL A 196 -12.46 -13.94 -30.06
CA VAL A 196 -12.35 -13.19 -31.32
C VAL A 196 -12.08 -11.71 -31.03
N CYS A 197 -12.81 -11.15 -30.07
CA CYS A 197 -12.69 -9.74 -29.67
C CYS A 197 -13.04 -9.60 -28.20
N TRP A 198 -12.31 -8.75 -27.47
CA TRP A 198 -12.64 -8.38 -26.10
C TRP A 198 -12.24 -6.93 -25.84
N THR A 199 -13.24 -6.05 -25.68
CA THR A 199 -13.15 -4.64 -25.27
C THR A 199 -13.98 -4.41 -24.00
N SER A 200 -14.12 -3.15 -23.57
CA SER A 200 -14.96 -2.79 -22.40
C SER A 200 -16.47 -2.95 -22.65
N ASP A 201 -16.89 -2.95 -23.91
CA ASP A 201 -18.28 -2.88 -24.36
C ASP A 201 -18.69 -4.02 -25.29
N LEU A 202 -17.73 -4.82 -25.78
CA LEU A 202 -17.95 -5.95 -26.68
C LEU A 202 -17.05 -7.13 -26.31
N LEU A 203 -17.64 -8.31 -26.16
CA LEU A 203 -16.95 -9.59 -26.11
C LEU A 203 -17.56 -10.51 -27.17
N SER A 204 -16.73 -11.00 -28.08
CA SER A 204 -17.12 -11.94 -29.14
C SER A 204 -16.27 -13.20 -29.00
N VAL A 205 -16.92 -14.35 -28.85
CA VAL A 205 -16.27 -15.64 -28.70
C VAL A 205 -16.92 -16.69 -29.59
N VAL A 206 -16.15 -17.70 -29.98
CA VAL A 206 -16.66 -18.94 -30.56
C VAL A 206 -16.58 -20.02 -29.51
N VAL A 207 -17.69 -20.66 -29.21
CA VAL A 207 -17.83 -21.72 -28.21
C VAL A 207 -18.15 -23.02 -28.95
N SER A 208 -17.46 -24.10 -28.62
CA SER A 208 -17.74 -25.44 -29.13
C SER A 208 -17.83 -26.41 -27.95
N SER A 209 -19.01 -26.98 -27.74
CA SER A 209 -19.32 -27.76 -26.54
C SER A 209 -20.11 -29.02 -26.85
N PRO A 210 -19.80 -30.16 -26.22
CA PRO A 210 -20.63 -31.36 -26.32
C PRO A 210 -21.92 -31.29 -25.49
N GLY A 211 -22.03 -30.35 -24.56
CA GLY A 211 -23.21 -30.15 -23.70
C GLY A 211 -23.51 -28.68 -23.47
N ASP A 212 -24.64 -28.39 -22.85
CA ASP A 212 -24.99 -27.03 -22.47
C ASP A 212 -23.94 -26.48 -21.47
N MET A 213 -23.60 -25.21 -21.58
CA MET A 213 -22.68 -24.56 -20.65
C MET A 213 -23.12 -23.15 -20.32
N VAL A 214 -22.62 -22.64 -19.20
CA VAL A 214 -22.75 -21.23 -18.86
C VAL A 214 -21.43 -20.51 -19.16
N LEU A 215 -21.44 -19.61 -20.14
CA LEU A 215 -20.29 -18.73 -20.43
C LEU A 215 -20.33 -17.54 -19.49
N ARG A 216 -19.27 -17.35 -18.68
CA ARG A 216 -19.23 -16.35 -17.61
C ARG A 216 -17.99 -15.48 -17.71
N PRO A 217 -18.00 -14.40 -18.52
CA PRO A 217 -16.94 -13.39 -18.42
C PRO A 217 -16.96 -12.75 -17.03
N ARG A 218 -15.80 -12.54 -16.42
CA ARG A 218 -15.68 -11.90 -15.09
C ARG A 218 -15.94 -10.38 -15.15
N VAL A 219 -17.17 -10.02 -15.53
CA VAL A 219 -17.72 -8.66 -15.62
C VAL A 219 -19.07 -8.68 -14.89
N PHE A 220 -19.42 -7.60 -14.18
CA PHE A 220 -20.71 -7.50 -13.52
C PHE A 220 -21.86 -7.44 -14.54
N TRP A 221 -22.95 -8.14 -14.22
CA TRP A 221 -24.17 -8.06 -15.01
C TRP A 221 -24.86 -6.71 -14.80
N PHE A 222 -25.22 -6.09 -15.91
CA PHE A 222 -26.09 -4.92 -15.97
C PHE A 222 -27.21 -5.21 -16.97
N PRO A 223 -28.42 -4.63 -16.80
CA PRO A 223 -29.55 -4.88 -17.71
C PRO A 223 -29.32 -4.46 -19.17
N ASP A 224 -28.29 -3.67 -19.45
CA ASP A 224 -27.94 -3.21 -20.80
C ASP A 224 -26.96 -4.13 -21.54
N TRP A 225 -26.52 -5.22 -20.90
CA TRP A 225 -25.83 -6.30 -21.59
C TRP A 225 -26.80 -7.13 -22.43
N VAL A 226 -26.59 -7.12 -23.74
CA VAL A 226 -27.34 -7.91 -24.72
C VAL A 226 -26.43 -9.01 -25.24
N ALA A 227 -26.95 -10.23 -25.33
CA ALA A 227 -26.27 -11.37 -25.92
C ALA A 227 -26.93 -11.77 -27.24
N THR A 228 -26.14 -12.19 -28.21
CA THR A 228 -26.62 -12.96 -29.35
C THR A 228 -25.85 -14.27 -29.47
N ILE A 229 -26.54 -15.33 -29.85
CA ILE A 229 -25.97 -16.63 -30.23
C ILE A 229 -26.29 -16.84 -31.70
N ASP A 230 -25.25 -16.92 -32.55
CA ASP A 230 -25.37 -16.99 -34.01
C ASP A 230 -26.28 -15.90 -34.62
N GLY A 231 -26.25 -14.71 -34.00
CA GLY A 231 -27.08 -13.56 -34.40
C GLY A 231 -28.49 -13.53 -33.81
N ALA A 232 -28.97 -14.62 -33.20
CA ALA A 232 -30.25 -14.64 -32.51
C ALA A 232 -30.12 -14.08 -31.08
N PRO A 233 -31.01 -13.20 -30.61
CA PRO A 233 -30.93 -12.63 -29.26
C PRO A 233 -31.18 -13.69 -28.19
N VAL A 234 -30.36 -13.67 -27.14
CA VAL A 234 -30.48 -14.55 -25.96
C VAL A 234 -30.45 -13.70 -24.69
N ALA A 235 -31.17 -14.16 -23.65
CA ALA A 235 -31.21 -13.47 -22.37
C ALA A 235 -29.85 -13.58 -21.65
N THR A 236 -29.38 -12.46 -21.12
CA THR A 236 -28.29 -12.44 -20.13
C THR A 236 -28.88 -12.48 -18.73
N ARG A 237 -28.14 -13.03 -17.77
CA ARG A 237 -28.57 -13.05 -16.36
C ARG A 237 -27.40 -12.78 -15.42
N PRO A 238 -27.66 -12.22 -14.21
CA PRO A 238 -26.69 -12.26 -13.13
C PRO A 238 -26.52 -13.69 -12.62
N ASP A 239 -25.29 -14.06 -12.26
CA ASP A 239 -24.96 -15.38 -11.74
C ASP A 239 -24.23 -15.30 -10.39
N GLY A 240 -24.73 -16.10 -9.43
CA GLY A 240 -24.25 -16.17 -8.04
C GLY A 240 -24.37 -14.89 -7.21
N ALA A 241 -23.84 -14.96 -5.99
CA ALA A 241 -23.82 -13.83 -5.05
C ALA A 241 -22.96 -12.64 -5.53
N ARG A 242 -22.09 -12.84 -6.53
CA ARG A 242 -21.28 -11.78 -7.14
C ARG A 242 -21.99 -11.07 -8.30
N GLY A 243 -23.15 -11.54 -8.76
CA GLY A 243 -23.92 -10.93 -9.84
C GLY A 243 -23.14 -10.80 -11.15
N LEU A 244 -22.32 -11.81 -11.50
CA LEU A 244 -21.52 -11.80 -12.72
C LEU A 244 -22.41 -12.02 -13.96
N LEU A 245 -22.00 -11.47 -15.11
CA LEU A 245 -22.67 -11.68 -16.39
C LEU A 245 -22.55 -13.15 -16.80
N ALA A 246 -23.70 -13.79 -17.04
CA ALA A 246 -23.78 -15.15 -17.54
C ALA A 246 -24.72 -15.23 -18.76
N VAL A 247 -24.36 -16.15 -19.67
CA VAL A 247 -25.18 -16.57 -20.81
C VAL A 247 -25.15 -18.08 -20.90
N ASP A 248 -26.33 -18.67 -21.01
CA ASP A 248 -26.50 -20.10 -21.24
C ASP A 248 -26.29 -20.38 -22.74
N VAL A 249 -25.29 -21.19 -23.07
CA VAL A 249 -24.90 -21.55 -24.43
C VAL A 249 -25.25 -23.02 -24.65
N PRO A 250 -26.10 -23.35 -25.64
CA PRO A 250 -26.50 -24.73 -25.90
C PRO A 250 -25.32 -25.56 -26.43
N ALA A 251 -25.46 -26.89 -26.34
CA ALA A 251 -24.53 -27.83 -26.96
C ALA A 251 -24.39 -27.58 -28.47
N GLY A 252 -23.15 -27.61 -28.97
CA GLY A 252 -22.82 -27.32 -30.37
C GLY A 252 -21.71 -26.30 -30.51
N ARG A 253 -21.54 -25.81 -31.75
CA ARG A 253 -20.58 -24.76 -32.09
C ARG A 253 -21.32 -23.47 -32.41
N HIS A 254 -21.12 -22.46 -31.57
CA HIS A 254 -21.86 -21.21 -31.61
C HIS A 254 -20.94 -20.00 -31.53
N ARG A 255 -21.29 -18.91 -32.22
CA ARG A 255 -20.71 -17.59 -31.99
C ARG A 255 -21.56 -16.86 -30.97
N VAL A 256 -20.94 -16.43 -29.88
CA VAL A 256 -21.59 -15.65 -28.81
C VAL A 256 -21.04 -14.24 -28.82
N ASP A 257 -21.91 -13.26 -29.05
CA ASP A 257 -21.56 -11.84 -28.98
C ASP A 257 -22.28 -11.20 -27.79
N LEU A 258 -21.50 -10.67 -26.85
CA LEU A 258 -21.95 -9.92 -25.69
C LEU A 258 -21.63 -8.45 -25.91
N ARG A 259 -22.65 -7.59 -25.94
CA ARG A 259 -22.48 -6.16 -26.16
C ARG A 259 -23.25 -5.34 -25.16
N ARG A 260 -22.67 -4.23 -24.70
CA ARG A 260 -23.43 -3.18 -24.02
C ARG A 260 -24.25 -2.39 -25.04
N ALA A 261 -25.56 -2.55 -24.98
CA ALA A 261 -26.48 -1.68 -25.70
C ALA A 261 -26.61 -0.35 -24.94
N GLY A 262 -26.68 0.78 -25.66
CA GLY A 262 -27.09 2.04 -25.01
C GLY A 262 -28.50 1.87 -24.44
N GLN A 263 -28.76 2.39 -23.25
CA GLN A 263 -30.10 2.30 -22.66
C GLN A 263 -31.04 3.29 -23.36
N PRO A 264 -32.34 2.96 -23.54
CA PRO A 264 -33.34 3.94 -24.02
C PRO A 264 -33.33 5.22 -23.19
N LEU A 265 -33.02 5.12 -21.89
CA LEU A 265 -32.86 6.25 -21.00
C LEU A 265 -31.65 7.12 -21.35
N THR A 266 -30.48 6.55 -21.66
CA THR A 266 -29.30 7.33 -22.04
C THR A 266 -29.54 8.05 -23.35
N THR A 267 -30.13 7.36 -24.34
CA THR A 267 -30.54 8.00 -25.61
C THR A 267 -31.59 9.09 -25.40
N GLY A 268 -32.55 8.88 -24.49
CA GLY A 268 -33.54 9.89 -24.12
C GLY A 268 -32.93 11.11 -23.40
N ALA A 269 -31.97 10.88 -22.51
CA ALA A 269 -31.24 11.93 -21.81
C ALA A 269 -30.37 12.74 -22.78
N GLU A 270 -29.64 12.06 -23.68
CA GLU A 270 -28.88 12.69 -24.77
C GLU A 270 -29.78 13.54 -25.66
N ALA A 271 -30.94 13.01 -26.05
CA ALA A 271 -31.92 13.75 -26.85
C ALA A 271 -32.47 14.98 -26.11
N LEU A 272 -32.77 14.85 -24.81
CA LEU A 272 -33.23 15.96 -23.99
C LEU A 272 -32.14 17.03 -23.81
N SER A 273 -30.90 16.62 -23.57
CA SER A 273 -29.76 17.54 -23.48
C SER A 273 -29.53 18.25 -24.81
N ALA A 274 -29.60 17.54 -25.93
CA ALA A 274 -29.50 18.13 -27.27
C ALA A 274 -30.64 19.10 -27.55
N ALA A 275 -31.88 18.77 -27.15
CA ALA A 275 -33.04 19.66 -27.27
C ALA A 275 -32.88 20.92 -26.42
N PHE A 276 -32.40 20.79 -25.18
CA PHE A 276 -32.13 21.93 -24.30
C PHE A 276 -31.03 22.84 -24.84
N LEU A 277 -29.92 22.27 -25.32
CA LEU A 277 -28.83 23.02 -25.95
C LEU A 277 -29.31 23.73 -27.23
N SER A 278 -30.17 23.07 -28.02
CA SER A 278 -30.77 23.66 -29.22
C SER A 278 -31.69 24.83 -28.87
N LEU A 279 -32.52 24.69 -27.83
CA LEU A 279 -33.36 25.78 -27.33
C LEU A 279 -32.52 26.95 -26.82
N LEU A 280 -31.44 26.68 -26.08
CA LEU A 280 -30.53 27.71 -25.59
C LEU A 280 -29.86 28.46 -26.75
N ALA A 281 -29.41 27.73 -27.78
CA ALA A 281 -28.86 28.33 -28.99
C ALA A 281 -29.90 29.22 -29.69
N VAL A 282 -31.15 28.76 -29.85
CA VAL A 282 -32.25 29.56 -30.42
C VAL A 282 -32.52 30.82 -29.61
N LEU A 283 -32.59 30.73 -28.28
CA LEU A 283 -32.82 31.87 -27.39
C LEU A 283 -31.68 32.89 -27.42
N VAL A 284 -30.45 32.43 -27.62
CA VAL A 284 -29.26 33.27 -27.80
C VAL A 284 -29.30 33.98 -29.17
N VAL A 285 -29.72 33.29 -30.24
CA VAL A 285 -29.93 33.88 -31.58
C VAL A 285 -31.07 34.90 -31.58
N TRP A 286 -32.17 34.61 -30.86
CA TRP A 286 -33.37 35.45 -30.79
C TRP A 286 -33.21 36.73 -29.96
N ARG A 287 -32.12 36.90 -29.22
CA ARG A 287 -31.77 38.17 -28.55
C ARG A 287 -30.61 38.84 -29.28
N PRO A 288 -30.87 39.76 -30.24
CA PRO A 288 -29.83 40.37 -31.04
C PRO A 288 -29.05 41.39 -30.20
N GLY A 289 -28.01 40.93 -29.52
CA GLY A 289 -27.02 41.75 -28.83
C GLY A 289 -25.61 41.25 -29.13
N ALA A 290 -24.59 42.08 -28.91
CA ALA A 290 -23.19 41.71 -29.12
C ALA A 290 -22.79 40.41 -28.37
N TRP A 291 -23.43 40.15 -27.23
CA TRP A 291 -23.23 38.94 -26.42
C TRP A 291 -23.77 37.67 -27.06
N GLY A 292 -24.87 37.75 -27.82
CA GLY A 292 -25.47 36.59 -28.49
C GLY A 292 -24.57 36.02 -29.59
N ARG A 293 -23.88 36.91 -30.31
CA ARG A 293 -22.91 36.53 -31.35
C ARG A 293 -21.67 35.86 -30.76
N SER A 294 -21.11 36.37 -29.67
CA SER A 294 -19.94 35.76 -29.01
C SER A 294 -20.25 34.40 -28.37
N LEU A 295 -21.44 34.22 -27.79
CA LEU A 295 -21.90 32.94 -27.25
C LEU A 295 -22.12 31.89 -28.34
N LEU A 296 -22.64 32.29 -29.51
CA LEU A 296 -22.77 31.41 -30.68
C LEU A 296 -21.42 30.96 -31.24
N SER A 297 -20.45 31.86 -31.32
CA SER A 297 -19.08 31.53 -31.74
C SER A 297 -18.41 30.55 -30.78
N PHE A 298 -18.58 30.75 -29.47
CA PHE A 298 -18.01 29.87 -28.44
C PHE A 298 -18.70 28.50 -28.41
N GLY A 299 -20.03 28.47 -28.49
CA GLY A 299 -20.83 27.24 -28.53
C GLY A 299 -20.55 26.43 -29.80
N GLY A 300 -20.46 27.09 -30.96
CA GLY A 300 -20.11 26.45 -32.23
C GLY A 300 -18.70 25.88 -32.24
N ALA A 301 -17.71 26.61 -31.70
CA ALA A 301 -16.33 26.12 -31.56
C ALA A 301 -16.25 24.91 -30.61
N SER A 302 -16.97 24.93 -29.49
CA SER A 302 -16.99 23.83 -28.52
C SER A 302 -17.64 22.56 -29.10
N LEU A 303 -18.74 22.71 -29.84
CA LEU A 303 -19.39 21.61 -30.57
C LEU A 303 -18.49 21.02 -31.67
N ALA A 304 -17.78 21.87 -32.41
CA ALA A 304 -16.83 21.43 -33.44
C ALA A 304 -15.66 20.64 -32.84
N ILE A 305 -15.12 21.08 -31.70
CA ILE A 305 -14.06 20.36 -30.96
C ILE A 305 -14.58 19.01 -30.44
N GLY A 306 -15.77 18.99 -29.83
CA GLY A 306 -16.39 17.76 -29.34
C GLY A 306 -16.69 16.74 -30.43
N ALA A 307 -17.24 17.18 -31.57
CA ALA A 307 -17.52 16.34 -32.72
C ALA A 307 -16.22 15.82 -33.38
N SER A 308 -15.18 16.66 -33.47
CA SER A 308 -13.88 16.25 -33.99
C SER A 308 -13.22 15.21 -33.09
N ALA A 309 -13.30 15.36 -31.77
CA ALA A 309 -12.80 14.38 -30.80
C ALA A 309 -13.55 13.05 -30.88
N PHE A 310 -14.87 13.07 -31.14
CA PHE A 310 -15.68 11.85 -31.31
C PHE A 310 -15.36 11.10 -32.62
N VAL A 311 -15.19 11.81 -33.74
CA VAL A 311 -14.83 11.23 -35.04
C VAL A 311 -13.40 10.67 -35.03
N LEU A 312 -12.47 11.35 -34.36
CA LEU A 312 -11.08 10.87 -34.20
C LEU A 312 -10.95 9.71 -33.20
N ALA A 313 -11.97 9.45 -32.37
CA ALA A 313 -11.98 8.38 -31.38
C ALA A 313 -12.47 7.02 -31.90
N GLY A 314 -12.72 6.89 -33.21
CA GLY A 314 -12.95 5.60 -33.87
C GLY A 314 -11.72 4.70 -33.73
N ARG A 315 -11.56 4.07 -32.57
CA ARG A 315 -10.42 3.20 -32.29
C ARG A 315 -10.60 1.91 -33.10
N PRO A 316 -9.56 1.45 -33.82
CA PRO A 316 -9.60 0.13 -34.41
C PRO A 316 -9.86 -0.90 -33.31
N ILE A 317 -10.82 -1.79 -33.54
CA ILE A 317 -11.09 -2.92 -32.64
C ILE A 317 -9.83 -3.79 -32.67
N ALA A 318 -9.12 -3.87 -31.54
CA ALA A 318 -7.94 -4.71 -31.44
C ALA A 318 -8.37 -6.19 -31.54
N GLN A 319 -8.03 -6.83 -32.65
CA GLN A 319 -8.33 -8.25 -32.88
C GLN A 319 -7.51 -9.12 -31.92
N TRP A 320 -8.17 -10.10 -31.31
CA TRP A 320 -7.50 -11.13 -30.53
C TRP A 320 -7.06 -12.26 -31.44
N SER A 321 -5.95 -12.91 -31.10
CA SER A 321 -5.50 -14.14 -31.76
C SER A 321 -6.05 -15.33 -30.98
N PRO A 322 -6.99 -16.10 -31.55
CA PRO A 322 -7.47 -17.33 -30.91
C PRO A 322 -6.33 -18.32 -30.73
N VAL A 323 -6.37 -19.05 -29.62
CA VAL A 323 -5.46 -20.17 -29.34
C VAL A 323 -6.24 -21.16 -28.50
N GLU A 324 -5.96 -22.45 -28.62
CA GLU A 324 -6.49 -23.48 -27.74
C GLU A 324 -5.29 -24.23 -27.15
N ALA A 325 -4.83 -23.78 -25.98
CA ALA A 325 -3.70 -24.37 -25.29
C ALA A 325 -4.11 -24.85 -23.90
N ASP A 326 -4.20 -26.17 -23.77
CA ASP A 326 -4.53 -26.88 -22.53
C ASP A 326 -3.28 -27.03 -21.66
N LEU A 327 -2.92 -25.93 -20.98
CA LEU A 327 -1.74 -25.87 -20.12
C LEU A 327 -1.93 -26.58 -18.77
N SER A 328 -3.18 -26.86 -18.38
CA SER A 328 -3.52 -27.66 -17.21
C SER A 328 -4.90 -28.32 -17.36
N PRO A 329 -5.26 -29.36 -16.59
CA PRO A 329 -6.60 -29.95 -16.62
C PRO A 329 -7.73 -28.98 -16.25
N GLU A 330 -7.42 -27.90 -15.53
CA GLU A 330 -8.40 -26.98 -14.94
C GLU A 330 -8.54 -25.69 -15.75
N VAL A 331 -7.48 -25.27 -16.44
CA VAL A 331 -7.40 -23.98 -17.13
C VAL A 331 -6.79 -24.14 -18.51
N SER A 332 -7.42 -23.49 -19.50
CA SER A 332 -6.95 -23.42 -20.89
C SER A 332 -6.77 -21.97 -21.33
N LEU A 333 -5.73 -21.70 -22.11
CA LEU A 333 -5.55 -20.40 -22.79
C LEU A 333 -6.39 -20.42 -24.07
N VAL A 334 -7.28 -19.44 -24.21
CA VAL A 334 -8.33 -19.39 -25.26
C VAL A 334 -8.20 -18.19 -26.22
N GLY A 335 -7.23 -17.32 -25.94
CA GLY A 335 -6.94 -16.16 -26.78
C GLY A 335 -5.80 -15.34 -26.21
N TRP A 336 -5.11 -14.61 -27.08
CA TRP A 336 -4.08 -13.67 -26.66
C TRP A 336 -3.99 -12.48 -27.62
N ARG A 337 -3.36 -11.40 -27.17
CA ARG A 337 -2.92 -10.31 -28.05
C ARG A 337 -1.75 -9.54 -27.44
N LEU A 338 -0.99 -8.87 -28.29
CA LEU A 338 -0.08 -7.82 -27.84
C LEU A 338 -0.85 -6.51 -27.66
N ALA A 339 -0.68 -5.88 -26.50
CA ALA A 339 -1.11 -4.51 -26.33
C ALA A 339 -0.17 -3.57 -27.12
N SER A 340 -0.64 -2.35 -27.42
CA SER A 340 0.22 -1.33 -28.02
C SER A 340 1.40 -1.07 -27.09
N GLN A 341 2.63 -1.25 -27.59
CA GLN A 341 3.84 -1.04 -26.81
C GLN A 341 4.09 0.47 -26.64
N SER A 342 3.65 1.03 -25.51
CA SER A 342 3.93 2.42 -25.12
C SER A 342 5.31 2.58 -24.46
N ASP A 343 5.79 1.52 -23.81
CA ASP A 343 7.09 1.45 -23.14
C ASP A 343 7.99 0.44 -23.87
N PRO A 344 9.11 0.86 -24.46
CA PRO A 344 9.98 -0.06 -25.18
C PRO A 344 10.67 -1.09 -24.26
N SER A 345 10.81 -0.81 -22.96
CA SER A 345 11.48 -1.68 -21.99
C SER A 345 10.62 -2.84 -21.48
N ALA A 346 9.35 -2.90 -21.87
CA ALA A 346 8.44 -3.98 -21.51
C ALA A 346 7.57 -4.40 -22.69
N LEU A 347 7.27 -5.69 -22.76
CA LEU A 347 6.26 -6.26 -23.64
C LEU A 347 5.00 -6.50 -22.84
N ARG A 348 3.88 -5.91 -23.26
CA ARG A 348 2.58 -6.11 -22.62
C ARG A 348 1.74 -7.11 -23.42
N VAL A 349 1.44 -8.23 -22.79
CA VAL A 349 0.68 -9.35 -23.35
C VAL A 349 -0.65 -9.45 -22.63
N GLU A 350 -1.76 -9.48 -23.36
CA GLU A 350 -3.06 -9.79 -22.81
C GLU A 350 -3.44 -11.22 -23.15
N LEU A 351 -3.93 -11.94 -22.15
CA LEU A 351 -4.28 -13.34 -22.21
C LEU A 351 -5.76 -13.50 -21.82
N ALA A 352 -6.42 -14.47 -22.43
CA ALA A 352 -7.76 -14.88 -22.07
C ALA A 352 -7.72 -16.35 -21.63
N TRP A 353 -8.16 -16.60 -20.40
CA TRP A 353 -8.18 -17.91 -19.78
C TRP A 353 -9.61 -18.42 -19.65
N LEU A 354 -9.82 -19.70 -19.97
CA LEU A 354 -11.05 -20.42 -19.65
C LEU A 354 -10.78 -21.36 -18.48
N ALA A 355 -11.50 -21.19 -17.38
CA ALA A 355 -11.52 -22.17 -16.30
C ALA A 355 -12.45 -23.33 -16.72
N ARG A 356 -11.88 -24.46 -17.13
CA ARG A 356 -12.63 -25.69 -17.43
C ARG A 356 -13.20 -26.32 -16.16
N ARG A 357 -12.44 -26.21 -15.07
CA ARG A 357 -12.82 -26.62 -13.71
C ARG A 357 -12.34 -25.56 -12.74
N ALA A 358 -12.91 -25.55 -11.54
CA ALA A 358 -12.47 -24.65 -10.48
C ALA A 358 -11.06 -25.06 -9.99
N PRO A 359 -10.03 -24.22 -10.14
CA PRO A 359 -8.67 -24.58 -9.76
C PRO A 359 -8.54 -24.82 -8.25
N SER A 360 -7.80 -25.86 -7.86
CA SER A 360 -7.51 -26.16 -6.44
C SER A 360 -6.46 -25.22 -5.85
N ASP A 361 -5.48 -24.85 -6.66
CA ASP A 361 -4.31 -24.06 -6.27
C ASP A 361 -4.17 -22.82 -7.16
N ASP A 362 -3.49 -21.81 -6.64
CA ASP A 362 -3.17 -20.63 -7.42
C ASP A 362 -2.09 -20.96 -8.46
N VAL A 363 -2.37 -20.62 -9.72
CA VAL A 363 -1.45 -20.82 -10.84
C VAL A 363 -0.52 -19.61 -10.98
N ILE A 364 0.73 -19.87 -11.33
CA ILE A 364 1.66 -18.86 -11.79
C ILE A 364 1.72 -18.94 -13.31
N VAL A 365 1.34 -17.85 -13.99
CA VAL A 365 1.48 -17.73 -15.43
C VAL A 365 2.93 -17.38 -15.74
N VAL A 366 3.56 -18.19 -16.58
CA VAL A 366 4.93 -18.00 -17.06
C VAL A 366 4.87 -17.50 -18.50
N THR A 367 5.31 -16.27 -18.75
CA THR A 367 5.37 -15.67 -20.09
C THR A 367 6.82 -15.48 -20.49
N GLN A 368 7.26 -16.12 -21.57
CA GLN A 368 8.64 -16.07 -22.05
C GLN A 368 8.72 -15.45 -23.45
N VAL A 369 9.77 -14.66 -23.67
CA VAL A 369 10.24 -14.28 -25.00
C VAL A 369 11.53 -15.05 -25.25
N VAL A 370 11.52 -15.91 -26.26
CA VAL A 370 12.70 -16.68 -26.67
C VAL A 370 13.26 -16.16 -27.99
N ASP A 371 14.58 -16.25 -28.16
CA ASP A 371 15.23 -15.88 -29.43
C ASP A 371 15.18 -17.02 -30.46
N GLY A 372 15.78 -16.78 -31.64
CA GLY A 372 15.87 -17.78 -32.71
C GLY A 372 16.68 -19.03 -32.37
N SER A 373 17.44 -19.04 -31.27
CA SER A 373 18.16 -20.20 -30.75
C SER A 373 17.36 -20.97 -29.68
N SER A 374 16.11 -20.57 -29.43
CA SER A 374 15.26 -21.04 -28.33
C SER A 374 15.79 -20.72 -26.92
N ALA A 375 16.74 -19.78 -26.79
CA ALA A 375 17.18 -19.29 -25.49
C ALA A 375 16.15 -18.27 -24.95
N VAL A 376 15.87 -18.33 -23.65
CA VAL A 376 14.97 -17.38 -22.97
C VAL A 376 15.68 -16.04 -22.84
N VAL A 377 15.16 -15.02 -23.53
CA VAL A 377 15.69 -13.65 -23.53
C VAL A 377 15.05 -12.83 -22.41
N ALA A 378 13.76 -13.05 -22.18
CA ALA A 378 13.00 -12.41 -21.13
C ALA A 378 11.92 -13.35 -20.61
N GLU A 379 11.59 -13.23 -19.33
CA GLU A 379 10.60 -14.06 -18.66
C GLU A 379 9.80 -13.21 -17.66
N SER A 380 8.51 -13.52 -17.53
CA SER A 380 7.65 -13.07 -16.46
C SER A 380 6.95 -14.27 -15.80
N ARG A 381 6.83 -14.27 -14.48
CA ARG A 381 6.17 -15.27 -13.62
C ARG A 381 5.25 -14.56 -12.63
N ARG A 382 3.95 -14.56 -12.89
CA ARG A 382 2.97 -13.92 -11.98
C ARG A 382 1.66 -14.66 -11.91
N GLN A 383 0.98 -14.49 -10.78
CA GLN A 383 -0.43 -14.83 -10.69
C GLN A 383 -1.26 -13.94 -11.64
N PRO A 384 -2.41 -14.44 -12.14
CA PRO A 384 -3.30 -13.66 -13.01
C PRO A 384 -3.71 -12.31 -12.42
N ARG A 385 -3.81 -11.30 -13.30
CA ARG A 385 -4.07 -9.88 -12.98
C ARG A 385 -3.13 -9.36 -11.90
N TRP A 386 -1.84 -9.68 -12.04
CA TRP A 386 -0.83 -9.41 -11.03
C TRP A 386 -1.30 -9.87 -9.66
N GLY A 387 -1.84 -11.08 -9.48
CA GLY A 387 -2.36 -11.62 -8.21
C GLY A 387 -3.60 -10.92 -7.61
N ALA A 388 -4.22 -10.02 -8.37
CA ALA A 388 -5.53 -9.45 -8.03
C ALA A 388 -6.68 -10.40 -8.43
N ALA A 389 -6.45 -11.40 -9.29
CA ALA A 389 -7.46 -12.40 -9.67
C ALA A 389 -6.94 -13.83 -9.50
N PRO A 390 -6.60 -14.26 -8.27
CA PRO A 390 -6.04 -15.60 -8.01
C PRO A 390 -6.96 -16.70 -8.56
N SER A 391 -6.37 -17.73 -9.15
CA SER A 391 -7.11 -18.75 -9.90
C SER A 391 -8.01 -19.62 -9.03
N THR A 392 -7.70 -19.74 -7.73
CA THR A 392 -8.59 -20.39 -6.74
C THR A 392 -9.97 -19.73 -6.63
N THR A 393 -10.09 -18.46 -7.03
CA THR A 393 -11.36 -17.72 -7.06
C THR A 393 -12.19 -18.00 -8.30
N TRP A 394 -11.68 -18.78 -9.26
CA TRP A 394 -12.32 -19.03 -10.54
C TRP A 394 -13.30 -20.21 -10.41
N ALA A 395 -14.41 -20.11 -11.12
CA ALA A 395 -15.39 -21.19 -11.25
C ALA A 395 -15.41 -21.76 -12.68
N ALA A 396 -15.90 -22.99 -12.84
CA ALA A 396 -15.95 -23.66 -14.14
C ALA A 396 -16.84 -22.89 -15.14
N GLY A 397 -16.30 -22.50 -16.30
CA GLY A 397 -16.94 -21.61 -17.28
C GLY A 397 -16.55 -20.14 -17.15
N ASP A 398 -15.71 -19.78 -16.16
CA ASP A 398 -15.17 -18.42 -16.06
C ASP A 398 -14.26 -18.14 -17.26
N LEU A 399 -14.54 -17.04 -17.93
CA LEU A 399 -13.63 -16.43 -18.90
C LEU A 399 -12.94 -15.25 -18.22
N VAL A 400 -11.61 -15.36 -18.06
CA VAL A 400 -10.79 -14.42 -17.30
C VAL A 400 -9.82 -13.70 -18.23
N ARG A 401 -9.92 -12.37 -18.25
CA ARG A 401 -8.94 -11.50 -18.92
C ARG A 401 -7.78 -11.22 -17.98
N ASP A 402 -6.59 -11.46 -18.48
CA ASP A 402 -5.33 -11.37 -17.76
C ASP A 402 -4.31 -10.53 -18.56
N VAL A 403 -3.38 -9.89 -17.85
CA VAL A 403 -2.40 -8.98 -18.43
C VAL A 403 -1.05 -9.27 -17.80
N HIS A 404 -0.05 -9.48 -18.65
CA HIS A 404 1.34 -9.76 -18.28
C HIS A 404 2.26 -8.71 -18.88
N GLU A 405 3.20 -8.21 -18.08
CA GLU A 405 4.25 -7.30 -18.54
C GLU A 405 5.60 -8.01 -18.42
N VAL A 406 6.21 -8.33 -19.56
CA VAL A 406 7.51 -8.98 -19.63
C VAL A 406 8.59 -7.91 -19.82
N ALA A 407 9.47 -7.76 -18.83
CA ALA A 407 10.58 -6.81 -18.91
C ALA A 407 11.62 -7.29 -19.94
N LEU A 408 11.96 -6.44 -20.91
CA LEU A 408 12.87 -6.77 -22.00
C LEU A 408 14.29 -6.26 -21.70
N PRO A 409 15.34 -7.06 -21.97
CA PRO A 409 16.71 -6.56 -21.93
C PRO A 409 16.99 -5.59 -23.08
N PRO A 410 18.16 -4.92 -23.09
CA PRO A 410 18.63 -4.13 -24.22
C PRO A 410 18.68 -4.96 -25.51
N LEU A 411 17.71 -4.77 -26.42
CA LEU A 411 17.62 -5.51 -27.68
C LEU A 411 17.71 -4.57 -28.90
N PRO A 412 18.32 -5.03 -30.02
CA PRO A 412 18.38 -4.26 -31.24
C PRO A 412 16.98 -4.03 -31.83
N SER A 413 16.80 -2.88 -32.48
CA SER A 413 15.54 -2.55 -33.15
C SER A 413 15.18 -3.58 -34.21
N GLY A 414 13.95 -4.11 -34.15
CA GLY A 414 13.47 -5.11 -35.11
C GLY A 414 13.87 -6.54 -34.76
N ALA A 415 14.38 -6.79 -33.54
CA ALA A 415 14.55 -8.15 -33.04
C ALA A 415 13.22 -8.93 -33.13
N VAL A 416 13.30 -10.19 -33.54
CA VAL A 416 12.14 -11.08 -33.62
C VAL A 416 12.33 -12.18 -32.58
N GLY A 417 11.38 -12.31 -31.67
CA GLY A 417 11.32 -13.40 -30.69
C GLY A 417 10.10 -14.27 -30.91
N GLU A 418 10.08 -15.44 -30.28
CA GLU A 418 8.87 -16.26 -30.14
C GLU A 418 8.30 -16.04 -28.73
N LEU A 419 6.99 -15.77 -28.65
CA LEU A 419 6.29 -15.63 -27.39
C LEU A 419 5.77 -17.00 -26.95
N ARG A 420 6.09 -17.42 -25.72
CA ARG A 420 5.57 -18.65 -25.11
C ARG A 420 4.87 -18.33 -23.81
N VAL A 421 3.78 -19.04 -23.51
CA VAL A 421 3.02 -18.92 -22.26
C VAL A 421 2.81 -20.29 -21.66
N GLY A 422 3.02 -20.40 -20.35
CA GLY A 422 2.83 -21.61 -19.57
C GLY A 422 2.17 -21.36 -18.23
N LEU A 423 1.86 -22.45 -17.53
CA LEU A 423 1.32 -22.43 -16.17
C LEU A 423 2.19 -23.28 -15.26
N GLU A 424 2.68 -22.68 -14.19
CA GLU A 424 3.37 -23.34 -13.08
C GLU A 424 2.38 -23.55 -11.92
N ARG A 425 2.38 -24.77 -11.35
CA ARG A 425 1.53 -25.17 -10.22
C ARG A 425 2.34 -25.97 -9.20
N PRO A 426 1.99 -25.91 -7.90
CA PRO A 426 2.63 -26.73 -6.89
C PRO A 426 2.59 -28.22 -7.28
N GLY A 427 3.76 -28.87 -7.33
CA GLY A 427 3.87 -30.30 -7.61
C GLY A 427 3.59 -30.74 -9.06
N ALA A 428 3.40 -29.80 -10.01
CA ALA A 428 3.18 -30.12 -11.42
C ALA A 428 4.33 -29.63 -12.32
N SER A 429 4.58 -30.33 -13.42
CA SER A 429 5.53 -29.88 -14.44
C SER A 429 4.98 -28.66 -15.20
N LEU A 430 5.86 -27.70 -15.49
CA LEU A 430 5.55 -26.55 -16.33
C LEU A 430 5.33 -26.98 -17.78
N LEU A 431 4.14 -26.74 -18.31
CA LEU A 431 3.82 -26.87 -19.72
C LEU A 431 3.83 -25.48 -20.37
N MET A 432 4.44 -25.36 -21.55
CA MET A 432 4.54 -24.12 -22.32
C MET A 432 3.86 -24.28 -23.69
N ALA A 433 3.07 -23.29 -24.09
CA ALA A 433 2.50 -23.16 -25.43
C ALA A 433 3.17 -22.02 -26.19
N SER A 434 3.45 -22.26 -27.47
CA SER A 434 3.92 -21.22 -28.39
C SER A 434 2.75 -20.38 -28.88
N LEU A 435 2.85 -19.06 -28.73
CA LEU A 435 1.85 -18.10 -29.22
C LEU A 435 2.24 -17.52 -30.59
N GLY A 436 3.49 -17.72 -31.01
CA GLY A 436 3.99 -17.30 -32.32
C GLY A 436 5.09 -16.26 -32.25
N ARG A 437 5.56 -15.83 -33.44
CA ARG A 437 6.66 -14.86 -33.57
C ARG A 437 6.16 -13.44 -33.39
N ILE A 438 6.90 -12.65 -32.62
CA ILE A 438 6.60 -11.26 -32.29
C ILE A 438 7.80 -10.37 -32.66
N GLY A 439 7.51 -9.17 -33.18
CA GLY A 439 8.52 -8.13 -33.39
C GLY A 439 8.71 -7.30 -32.13
N ILE A 440 9.96 -7.06 -31.73
CA ILE A 440 10.35 -6.32 -30.53
C ILE A 440 10.88 -4.95 -30.96
N ARG A 441 10.30 -3.86 -30.44
CA ARG A 441 10.81 -2.50 -30.68
C ARG A 441 11.89 -2.16 -29.65
N SER A 442 12.99 -1.56 -30.14
CA SER A 442 14.23 -1.29 -29.40
C SER A 442 14.07 -0.55 -28.07
N THR A 443 14.94 -0.90 -27.12
CA THR A 443 15.17 -0.27 -25.81
C THR A 443 16.44 0.58 -25.76
N ARG A 444 16.43 1.72 -25.07
CA ARG A 444 17.61 2.22 -24.36
C ARG A 444 17.75 1.46 -23.03
N PRO A 445 18.96 1.29 -22.47
CA PRO A 445 19.12 0.68 -21.16
C PRO A 445 18.31 1.43 -20.10
N SER A 446 17.56 0.70 -19.27
CA SER A 446 17.13 1.23 -17.97
C SER A 446 18.41 1.48 -17.16
N GLU A 447 18.61 2.73 -16.71
CA GLU A 447 19.64 3.03 -15.73
C GLU A 447 19.31 2.25 -14.46
N ASN A 448 20.09 1.19 -14.21
CA ASN A 448 19.99 0.41 -12.99
C ASN A 448 20.47 1.30 -11.84
N PRO A 449 19.66 1.55 -10.81
CA PRO A 449 20.08 2.43 -9.73
C PRO A 449 21.23 1.79 -8.94
N ALA A 450 22.39 2.47 -8.97
CA ALA A 450 23.60 2.25 -8.19
C ALA A 450 24.14 0.80 -8.19
N PRO A 451 24.94 0.41 -9.21
CA PRO A 451 25.63 -0.90 -9.23
C PRO A 451 26.60 -1.11 -8.06
N ASP A 452 27.04 -0.04 -7.39
CA ASP A 452 28.13 -0.09 -6.41
C ASP A 452 27.67 -0.21 -4.93
N ALA A 453 26.35 -0.25 -4.67
CA ALA A 453 25.83 -0.40 -3.31
C ALA A 453 25.72 -1.87 -2.89
N GLU A 454 26.04 -2.18 -1.63
CA GLU A 454 25.90 -3.54 -1.08
C GLU A 454 24.43 -3.80 -0.70
N TRP A 455 23.72 -4.50 -1.57
CA TRP A 455 22.31 -4.87 -1.37
C TRP A 455 22.19 -6.23 -0.70
N ILE A 456 21.34 -6.33 0.32
CA ILE A 456 21.04 -7.59 1.00
C ILE A 456 19.85 -8.25 0.31
N GLU A 457 20.08 -9.42 -0.28
CA GLU A 457 19.10 -10.08 -1.14
C GLU A 457 18.23 -11.08 -0.38
N PHE A 458 16.93 -11.06 -0.68
CA PHE A 458 15.92 -11.94 -0.13
C PHE A 458 15.39 -12.89 -1.21
N ALA A 459 14.93 -14.06 -0.80
CA ALA A 459 14.14 -14.92 -1.67
C ALA A 459 12.90 -14.18 -2.19
N GLY A 460 12.54 -14.43 -3.45
CA GLY A 460 11.42 -13.72 -4.10
C GLY A 460 11.81 -12.43 -4.82
N GLY A 461 13.11 -12.17 -5.04
CA GLY A 461 13.57 -11.15 -5.98
C GLY A 461 13.70 -9.74 -5.43
N LEU A 462 13.53 -9.57 -4.11
CA LEU A 462 13.69 -8.30 -3.41
C LEU A 462 15.10 -8.18 -2.83
N ALA A 463 15.63 -6.96 -2.82
CA ALA A 463 16.84 -6.64 -2.10
C ALA A 463 16.66 -5.37 -1.27
N LEU A 464 17.27 -5.34 -0.09
CA LEU A 464 17.25 -4.21 0.83
C LEU A 464 18.61 -3.51 0.80
N LEU A 465 18.60 -2.21 0.53
CA LEU A 465 19.72 -1.33 0.83
C LEU A 465 19.50 -0.80 2.26
N PRO A 466 20.30 -1.24 3.24
CA PRO A 466 20.30 -0.59 4.54
C PRO A 466 20.73 0.87 4.35
N ASP A 467 20.02 1.77 5.01
CA ASP A 467 20.45 3.16 5.15
C ASP A 467 21.19 3.25 6.49
N PRO A 468 22.54 3.19 6.53
CA PRO A 468 23.29 3.30 7.76
C PRO A 468 23.26 4.77 8.22
N GLY A 469 22.11 5.22 8.70
CA GLY A 469 21.91 6.57 9.23
C GLY A 469 22.62 6.81 10.56
N VAL A 470 23.22 5.77 11.16
CA VAL A 470 23.95 5.83 12.42
C VAL A 470 25.21 4.97 12.31
N ASP A 471 26.34 5.52 12.75
CA ASP A 471 27.63 4.85 12.81
C ASP A 471 27.51 3.52 13.57
N ALA A 472 27.69 2.40 12.85
CA ALA A 472 27.52 1.06 13.40
C ALA A 472 28.53 0.75 14.53
N ALA A 473 29.61 1.52 14.63
CA ALA A 473 30.67 1.31 15.61
C ALA A 473 30.32 1.81 17.01
N ARG A 474 29.43 2.81 17.16
CA ARG A 474 29.06 3.38 18.47
C ARG A 474 27.55 3.54 18.61
N PRO A 475 26.91 2.85 19.57
CA PRO A 475 25.47 2.92 19.70
C PRO A 475 25.02 4.29 20.20
N ALA A 476 24.01 4.86 19.53
CA ALA A 476 23.38 6.10 19.98
C ALA A 476 22.50 5.85 21.21
N GLU A 477 22.43 6.82 22.12
CA GLU A 477 21.59 6.72 23.33
C GLU A 477 20.11 6.98 23.01
N LEU A 478 19.23 6.10 23.48
CA LEU A 478 17.78 6.24 23.39
C LEU A 478 17.19 6.76 24.70
N ARG A 479 16.28 7.72 24.58
CA ARG A 479 15.52 8.30 25.68
C ARG A 479 14.02 8.13 25.42
N PRO A 480 13.17 8.07 26.46
CA PRO A 480 11.72 8.10 26.28
C PRO A 480 11.30 9.30 25.41
N GLY A 481 10.44 9.05 24.44
CA GLY A 481 9.99 10.03 23.45
C GLY A 481 10.95 10.25 22.27
N ALA A 482 12.12 9.59 22.24
CA ALA A 482 13.05 9.66 21.11
C ALA A 482 12.39 9.17 19.82
N ARG A 483 12.83 9.74 18.70
CA ARG A 483 12.39 9.38 17.35
C ARG A 483 13.58 8.89 16.55
N ILE A 484 13.52 7.65 16.08
CA ILE A 484 14.51 7.04 15.20
C ILE A 484 13.99 7.14 13.76
N VAL A 485 14.74 7.82 12.89
CA VAL A 485 14.39 7.96 11.48
C VAL A 485 15.39 7.21 10.62
N VAL A 486 14.91 6.30 9.77
CA VAL A 486 15.72 5.57 8.78
C VAL A 486 15.07 5.62 7.42
N ARG A 487 15.85 5.54 6.34
CA ARG A 487 15.33 5.58 4.96
C ARG A 487 15.82 4.40 4.11
N PRO A 488 15.53 3.16 4.51
CA PRO A 488 15.89 2.00 3.71
C PRO A 488 15.31 2.09 2.30
N ALA A 489 15.99 1.44 1.35
CA ALA A 489 15.49 1.27 -0.01
C ALA A 489 15.25 -0.21 -0.29
N LEU A 490 14.11 -0.54 -0.89
CA LEU A 490 13.87 -1.85 -1.46
C LEU A 490 14.05 -1.77 -2.98
N LEU A 491 14.67 -2.80 -3.55
CA LEU A 491 14.92 -2.98 -4.98
C LEU A 491 14.26 -4.29 -5.43
N ALA A 492 13.52 -4.24 -6.54
CA ALA A 492 13.16 -5.43 -7.30
C ALA A 492 14.35 -5.86 -8.18
N ARG A 493 15.22 -6.74 -7.67
CA ARG A 493 16.39 -7.29 -8.40
C ARG A 493 15.96 -8.15 -9.58
N SER A 494 14.91 -8.93 -9.37
CA SER A 494 14.19 -9.69 -10.36
C SER A 494 12.72 -9.36 -10.29
N GLU A 495 11.90 -10.12 -10.99
CA GLU A 495 10.47 -10.09 -10.76
C GLU A 495 10.11 -10.54 -9.34
N VAL A 496 9.16 -9.84 -8.75
CA VAL A 496 8.68 -10.08 -7.39
C VAL A 496 7.26 -10.64 -7.49
N PRO A 497 7.06 -11.95 -7.25
CA PRO A 497 5.75 -12.60 -7.43
C PRO A 497 4.81 -12.38 -6.23
N ILE A 498 5.32 -11.77 -5.15
CA ILE A 498 4.62 -11.61 -3.88
C ILE A 498 4.52 -10.14 -3.46
N ASP A 499 3.53 -9.83 -2.65
CA ASP A 499 3.49 -8.58 -1.90
C ASP A 499 4.28 -8.76 -0.61
N ALA A 500 5.19 -7.85 -0.32
CA ALA A 500 6.04 -7.86 0.85
C ALA A 500 5.90 -6.56 1.65
N THR A 501 6.19 -6.67 2.94
CA THR A 501 6.19 -5.59 3.94
C THR A 501 7.57 -5.53 4.56
N LEU A 502 8.09 -4.33 4.75
CA LEU A 502 9.33 -4.14 5.49
C LEU A 502 8.97 -3.78 6.93
N SER A 503 9.36 -4.64 7.88
CA SER A 503 9.14 -4.44 9.30
C SER A 503 10.43 -3.92 9.93
N ILE A 504 10.37 -2.76 10.59
CA ILE A 504 11.51 -2.17 11.30
C ILE A 504 11.19 -2.10 12.79
N PHE A 505 12.12 -2.55 13.64
CA PHE A 505 11.91 -2.64 15.07
C PHE A 505 13.24 -2.55 15.83
N LEU A 506 13.17 -2.25 17.12
CA LEU A 506 14.29 -2.47 18.05
C LEU A 506 14.23 -3.91 18.57
N VAL A 507 15.36 -4.54 18.77
CA VAL A 507 15.44 -5.89 19.36
C VAL A 507 16.52 -5.93 20.42
N ASP A 508 16.19 -6.49 21.58
CA ASP A 508 17.13 -6.69 22.68
C ASP A 508 17.97 -7.97 22.50
N SER A 509 18.93 -8.19 23.40
CA SER A 509 19.81 -9.37 23.45
C SER A 509 19.05 -10.69 23.61
N ARG A 510 17.85 -10.67 24.22
CA ARG A 510 16.95 -11.83 24.39
C ARG A 510 16.11 -12.10 23.13
N GLY A 511 16.16 -11.23 22.14
CA GLY A 511 15.41 -11.34 20.89
C GLY A 511 13.99 -10.76 20.94
N THR A 512 13.62 -10.08 22.03
CA THR A 512 12.32 -9.41 22.18
C THR A 512 12.28 -8.17 21.31
N LYS A 513 11.20 -8.02 20.54
CA LYS A 513 11.00 -6.86 19.66
C LYS A 513 10.27 -5.73 20.39
N HIS A 514 10.76 -4.51 20.20
CA HIS A 514 10.23 -3.26 20.76
C HIS A 514 10.02 -2.24 19.63
N CYS A 515 9.11 -1.28 19.84
CA CYS A 515 8.87 -0.16 18.89
C CYS A 515 8.67 -0.61 17.43
N ILE A 516 7.85 -1.64 17.20
CA ILE A 516 7.66 -2.23 15.86
C ILE A 516 6.91 -1.25 14.96
N GLN A 517 7.50 -0.95 13.81
CA GLN A 517 6.86 -0.23 12.73
C GLN A 517 6.89 -1.09 11.46
N ASP A 518 5.74 -1.65 11.12
CA ASP A 518 5.53 -2.29 9.84
C ASP A 518 5.24 -1.23 8.79
N GLY A 519 6.09 -1.18 7.76
CA GLY A 519 5.84 -0.36 6.60
C GLY A 519 5.15 -1.19 5.55
N TYR A 520 3.88 -0.87 5.36
CA TYR A 520 3.26 -1.06 4.06
C TYR A 520 4.16 -0.40 3.00
N PRO A 521 4.31 -0.95 1.80
CA PRO A 521 4.85 -0.16 0.70
C PRO A 521 4.16 1.21 0.71
N PRO A 522 4.94 2.31 0.70
CA PRO A 522 4.48 3.59 1.20
C PRO A 522 3.32 4.07 0.35
N HIS A 523 2.18 4.35 0.98
CA HIS A 523 1.07 5.10 0.38
C HIS A 523 0.43 4.45 -0.87
N ASP A 524 -0.67 3.77 -0.61
CA ASP A 524 -1.86 3.59 -1.45
C ASP A 524 -1.75 2.87 -2.81
N LEU A 525 -0.57 2.61 -3.39
CA LEU A 525 -0.49 1.91 -4.69
C LEU A 525 0.81 1.09 -4.92
N GLU A 526 1.79 1.10 -4.03
CA GLU A 526 3.14 0.57 -4.31
C GLU A 526 3.38 -0.91 -3.93
N PHE A 527 2.39 -1.79 -4.09
CA PHE A 527 2.52 -3.22 -3.79
C PHE A 527 3.72 -3.88 -4.50
N THR A 528 4.59 -4.61 -3.78
CA THR A 528 5.81 -5.18 -4.39
C THR A 528 5.51 -6.19 -5.51
N GLY A 529 4.37 -6.87 -5.46
CA GLY A 529 3.90 -7.75 -6.52
C GLY A 529 3.52 -7.02 -7.82
N ALA A 530 3.44 -5.68 -7.80
CA ALA A 530 3.28 -4.82 -8.96
C ALA A 530 4.60 -4.18 -9.44
N TRP A 531 5.73 -4.42 -8.76
CA TRP A 531 7.01 -3.81 -9.13
C TRP A 531 7.59 -4.44 -10.39
N ARG A 532 8.28 -3.59 -11.16
CA ARG A 532 9.09 -4.01 -12.31
C ARG A 532 10.51 -4.26 -11.83
N ARG A 533 11.26 -5.06 -12.58
CA ARG A 533 12.69 -5.22 -12.34
C ARG A 533 13.39 -3.87 -12.39
N GLY A 534 14.27 -3.59 -11.44
CA GLY A 534 14.98 -2.33 -11.30
C GLY A 534 14.23 -1.25 -10.53
N THR A 535 12.94 -1.45 -10.19
CA THR A 535 12.19 -0.52 -9.35
C THR A 535 12.85 -0.42 -7.98
N VAL A 536 13.20 0.81 -7.58
CA VAL A 536 13.70 1.14 -6.25
C VAL A 536 12.74 2.07 -5.53
N ILE A 537 12.31 1.66 -4.34
CA ILE A 537 11.45 2.47 -3.49
C ILE A 537 12.20 2.74 -2.19
N ARG A 538 12.48 4.03 -1.95
CA ARG A 538 13.00 4.54 -0.68
C ARG A 538 11.84 4.94 0.20
N GLN A 539 11.78 4.37 1.39
CA GLN A 539 10.71 4.64 2.35
C GLN A 539 11.28 5.13 3.67
N PRO A 540 10.87 6.31 4.16
CA PRO A 540 11.22 6.77 5.49
C PRO A 540 10.37 6.03 6.55
N TYR A 541 11.03 5.58 7.60
CA TYR A 541 10.42 5.06 8.83
C TYR A 541 10.75 6.00 9.97
N SER A 542 9.85 6.09 10.95
CA SER A 542 9.95 6.97 12.10
C SER A 542 9.45 6.22 13.34
N LEU A 543 10.33 5.44 13.96
CA LEU A 543 10.01 4.69 15.16
C LEU A 543 10.00 5.65 16.35
N ARG A 544 8.93 5.61 17.14
CA ARG A 544 8.80 6.39 18.38
C ARG A 544 9.00 5.47 19.57
N VAL A 545 9.89 5.84 20.48
CA VAL A 545 10.09 5.15 21.75
C VAL A 545 9.06 5.71 22.74
N GLU A 546 7.86 5.12 22.78
CA GLU A 546 6.75 5.63 23.60
C GLU A 546 6.85 5.24 25.07
N GLU A 547 7.29 4.00 25.34
CA GLU A 547 7.49 3.48 26.69
C GLU A 547 8.98 3.51 27.07
N PRO A 548 9.31 3.67 28.37
CA PRO A 548 10.68 3.53 28.83
C PRO A 548 11.15 2.08 28.63
N LEU A 549 12.12 1.90 27.73
CA LEU A 549 12.77 0.62 27.49
C LEU A 549 13.71 0.29 28.67
N PRO A 550 13.89 -1.00 29.03
CA PRO A 550 14.91 -1.41 29.99
C PRO A 550 16.31 -0.96 29.54
N PRO A 551 17.23 -0.63 30.48
CA PRO A 551 18.64 -0.41 30.16
C PRO A 551 19.24 -1.60 29.43
N GLY A 552 20.06 -1.35 28.41
CA GLY A 552 20.56 -2.43 27.56
C GLY A 552 20.98 -1.97 26.16
N LEU A 553 21.65 -2.87 25.44
CA LEU A 553 21.95 -2.74 24.02
C LEU A 553 20.77 -3.24 23.17
N TYR A 554 20.37 -2.44 22.20
CA TYR A 554 19.33 -2.74 21.23
C TYR A 554 19.87 -2.66 19.82
N LEU A 555 19.49 -3.62 18.98
CA LEU A 555 19.72 -3.56 17.54
C LEU A 555 18.49 -2.95 16.87
N LEU A 556 18.68 -1.92 16.06
CA LEU A 556 17.67 -1.54 15.08
C LEU A 556 17.76 -2.53 13.93
N ALA A 557 16.67 -3.23 13.67
CA ALA A 557 16.64 -4.32 12.71
C ALA A 557 15.48 -4.17 11.74
N ALA A 558 15.67 -4.72 10.55
CA ALA A 558 14.67 -4.85 9.51
C ALA A 558 14.48 -6.31 9.11
N GLU A 559 13.23 -6.69 8.86
CA GLU A 559 12.83 -7.98 8.28
C GLU A 559 11.90 -7.71 7.09
N VAL A 560 12.04 -8.48 6.01
CA VAL A 560 11.08 -8.47 4.91
C VAL A 560 10.10 -9.62 5.11
N LEU A 561 8.82 -9.29 5.18
CA LEU A 561 7.74 -10.23 5.43
C LEU A 561 6.89 -10.36 4.17
N GLU A 562 6.47 -11.56 3.82
CA GLU A 562 5.35 -11.73 2.91
C GLU A 562 4.10 -11.09 3.52
N TYR A 563 3.44 -10.22 2.76
CA TYR A 563 2.38 -9.34 3.22
C TYR A 563 1.22 -10.10 3.88
N GLN A 564 0.81 -11.24 3.28
CA GLN A 564 -0.36 -12.00 3.70
C GLN A 564 -0.07 -12.94 4.86
N SER A 565 0.93 -13.81 4.72
CA SER A 565 1.25 -14.81 5.75
C SER A 565 2.02 -14.21 6.93
N LYS A 566 2.57 -13.00 6.78
CA LYS A 566 3.54 -12.38 7.69
C LYS A 566 4.79 -13.24 7.90
N ARG A 567 5.00 -14.25 7.05
CA ARG A 567 6.19 -15.08 7.08
C ARG A 567 7.39 -14.28 6.60
N ARG A 568 8.52 -14.41 7.29
CA ARG A 568 9.77 -13.79 6.88
C ARG A 568 10.27 -14.39 5.57
N LEU A 569 10.69 -13.54 4.64
CA LEU A 569 11.40 -13.98 3.46
C LEU A 569 12.82 -14.36 3.85
N PRO A 570 13.31 -15.56 3.50
CA PRO A 570 14.69 -15.95 3.78
C PRO A 570 15.69 -15.09 2.99
N LEU A 571 16.93 -14.99 3.48
CA LEU A 571 18.02 -14.40 2.71
C LEU A 571 18.35 -15.30 1.52
N ALA A 572 18.67 -14.69 0.37
CA ALA A 572 18.96 -15.43 -0.86
C ALA A 572 20.25 -16.26 -0.76
N GLN A 573 21.25 -15.75 -0.03
CA GLN A 573 22.57 -16.39 0.12
C GLN A 573 22.59 -17.47 1.20
N ASP A 574 21.80 -17.31 2.26
CA ASP A 574 21.68 -18.28 3.34
C ASP A 574 20.21 -18.39 3.79
N PRO A 575 19.44 -19.32 3.19
CA PRO A 575 18.04 -19.51 3.55
C PRO A 575 17.81 -20.03 4.97
N SER A 576 18.85 -20.54 5.64
CA SER A 576 18.78 -21.08 7.00
C SER A 576 19.05 -20.02 8.07
N ALA A 577 19.73 -18.93 7.71
CA ALA A 577 19.98 -17.81 8.61
C ALA A 577 18.67 -17.11 9.01
N LEU A 578 18.69 -16.49 10.20
CA LEU A 578 17.65 -15.55 10.60
C LEU A 578 17.62 -14.39 9.60
N PRO A 579 16.51 -14.17 8.87
CA PRO A 579 16.47 -13.17 7.80
C PRO A 579 16.24 -11.77 8.35
N ARG A 580 17.19 -11.31 9.15
CA ARG A 580 17.18 -10.04 9.86
C ARG A 580 18.39 -9.22 9.45
N VAL A 581 18.13 -7.99 9.03
CA VAL A 581 19.15 -7.02 8.65
C VAL A 581 19.33 -6.02 9.79
N VAL A 582 20.54 -5.88 10.31
CA VAL A 582 20.85 -4.86 11.31
C VAL A 582 21.07 -3.53 10.61
N LEU A 583 20.27 -2.53 10.96
CA LEU A 583 20.33 -1.17 10.42
C LEU A 583 21.15 -0.21 11.31
N GLY A 584 21.30 -0.55 12.60
CA GLY A 584 22.03 0.29 13.55
C GLY A 584 22.02 -0.31 14.95
N ARG A 585 22.77 0.32 15.85
CA ARG A 585 22.85 -0.06 17.27
C ARG A 585 22.46 1.14 18.14
N TYR A 586 21.72 0.86 19.18
CA TYR A 586 21.24 1.85 20.14
C TYR A 586 21.41 1.32 21.55
N LYS A 587 21.62 2.20 22.52
CA LYS A 587 21.67 1.82 23.93
C LYS A 587 20.67 2.61 24.74
N VAL A 588 20.13 1.98 25.78
CA VAL A 588 19.40 2.66 26.84
C VAL A 588 20.31 2.67 28.06
N ARG A 589 20.69 3.88 28.50
CA ARG A 589 21.60 4.06 29.63
C ARG A 589 20.96 3.55 30.92
N GLN A 590 21.76 2.96 31.81
CA GLN A 590 21.33 2.76 33.18
C GLN A 590 21.11 4.13 33.87
N PRO A 591 20.13 4.24 34.78
CA PRO A 591 20.09 5.36 35.71
C PRO A 591 21.42 5.47 36.47
N ASP A 592 21.83 6.68 36.84
CA ASP A 592 23.03 6.85 37.65
C ASP A 592 22.82 6.12 39.00
N PRO A 593 23.68 5.13 39.34
CA PRO A 593 23.52 4.35 40.55
C PRO A 593 23.89 5.18 41.78
N ASP A 594 23.37 4.78 42.94
CA ASP A 594 23.84 5.31 44.22
C ASP A 594 25.34 5.00 44.42
N PRO A 595 26.08 5.83 45.17
CA PRO A 595 27.47 5.56 45.49
C PRO A 595 27.63 4.19 46.19
N PRO A 596 28.69 3.42 45.87
CA PRO A 596 28.93 2.12 46.51
C PRO A 596 29.11 2.28 48.02
N ALA A 597 28.57 1.35 48.81
CA ALA A 597 28.79 1.32 50.25
C ALA A 597 30.25 0.98 50.59
N ARG A 598 30.93 0.20 49.74
CA ARG A 598 32.34 -0.17 49.86
C ARG A 598 33.15 0.31 48.65
N PRO A 599 33.69 1.54 48.68
CA PRO A 599 34.52 2.05 47.59
C PRO A 599 35.91 1.38 47.56
N CYS A 600 36.44 1.13 46.36
CA CYS A 600 37.81 0.62 46.15
C CYS A 600 38.66 1.54 45.25
N GLY A 601 38.06 2.19 44.25
CA GLY A 601 38.68 3.29 43.48
C GLY A 601 39.82 2.91 42.53
N ASP A 602 39.88 1.65 42.08
CA ASP A 602 40.89 1.13 41.16
C ASP A 602 40.48 1.26 39.69
N SER A 603 41.44 1.25 38.76
CA SER A 603 41.18 1.33 37.32
C SER A 603 41.97 0.31 36.50
N PHE A 604 41.35 -0.16 35.43
CA PHE A 604 41.84 -1.18 34.51
C PHE A 604 42.17 -0.56 33.15
N GLY A 605 43.43 -0.70 32.72
CA GLY A 605 43.94 -0.24 31.43
C GLY A 605 43.63 1.22 31.08
N GLY A 606 43.50 2.09 32.07
CA GLY A 606 43.11 3.49 31.93
C GLY A 606 41.80 3.73 31.20
N GLN A 607 40.87 2.75 31.21
CA GLN A 607 39.59 2.83 30.49
C GLN A 607 38.36 2.51 31.34
N ILE A 608 38.47 1.63 32.33
CA ILE A 608 37.35 1.20 33.18
C ILE A 608 37.78 1.33 34.65
N ALA A 609 37.04 2.08 35.46
CA ALA A 609 37.23 2.15 36.90
C ALA A 609 36.22 1.24 37.61
N LEU A 610 36.68 0.55 38.66
CA LEU A 610 35.83 -0.12 39.65
C LEU A 610 35.75 0.80 40.87
N ASP A 611 34.66 1.57 40.94
CA ASP A 611 34.46 2.56 41.99
C ASP A 611 34.14 1.89 43.33
N GLY A 612 33.48 0.72 43.33
CA GLY A 612 33.23 -0.06 44.54
C GLY A 612 32.60 -1.44 44.32
N ILE A 613 32.55 -2.25 45.39
CA ILE A 613 32.02 -3.62 45.39
C ILE A 613 31.14 -3.83 46.63
N ASP A 614 29.84 -3.92 46.42
CA ASP A 614 28.89 -4.21 47.49
C ASP A 614 28.50 -5.69 47.48
N THR A 615 28.53 -6.34 48.64
CA THR A 615 28.28 -7.78 48.75
C THR A 615 27.11 -8.07 49.68
N THR A 616 26.19 -8.92 49.25
CA THR A 616 25.09 -9.43 50.08
C THR A 616 25.13 -10.96 50.10
N VAL A 617 25.06 -11.56 51.28
CA VAL A 617 25.01 -13.01 51.45
C VAL A 617 23.60 -13.41 51.89
N THR A 618 22.95 -14.27 51.10
CA THR A 618 21.65 -14.85 51.45
C THR A 618 21.81 -16.35 51.70
N ARG A 619 21.27 -16.85 52.81
CA ARG A 619 21.34 -18.28 53.17
C ARG A 619 19.99 -18.95 52.89
N ASP A 620 20.02 -20.07 52.17
CA ASP A 620 18.86 -20.93 51.91
C ASP A 620 19.22 -22.39 52.25
N GLY A 621 18.90 -22.81 53.47
CA GLY A 621 19.26 -24.12 53.99
C GLY A 621 20.77 -24.35 54.09
N GLN A 622 21.28 -25.37 53.38
CA GLN A 622 22.70 -25.73 53.30
C GLN A 622 23.44 -25.02 52.14
N GLN A 623 22.78 -24.12 51.41
CA GLN A 623 23.42 -23.31 50.38
C GLN A 623 23.38 -21.83 50.77
N ALA A 624 24.42 -21.10 50.40
CA ALA A 624 24.44 -19.66 50.47
C ALA A 624 24.69 -19.08 49.08
N ARG A 625 24.10 -17.91 48.82
CA ARG A 625 24.31 -17.13 47.60
C ARG A 625 24.99 -15.84 47.99
N LEU A 626 26.17 -15.61 47.44
CA LEU A 626 26.86 -14.33 47.51
C LEU A 626 26.52 -13.55 46.24
N GLN A 627 25.82 -12.44 46.40
CA GLN A 627 25.61 -11.46 45.35
C GLN A 627 26.67 -10.38 45.48
N ALA A 628 27.48 -10.19 44.44
CA ALA A 628 28.44 -9.11 44.31
C ALA A 628 27.90 -8.08 43.31
N THR A 629 27.63 -6.87 43.80
CA THR A 629 27.23 -5.71 43.00
C THR A 629 28.45 -4.84 42.76
N LEU A 630 28.92 -4.82 41.53
CA LEU A 630 30.09 -4.08 41.09
C LEU A 630 29.66 -2.73 40.54
N HIS A 631 30.26 -1.66 41.06
CA HIS A 631 30.01 -0.28 40.62
C HIS A 631 31.14 0.14 39.67
N TRP A 632 30.86 0.08 38.38
CA TRP A 632 31.82 0.44 37.34
C TRP A 632 31.62 1.87 36.87
N ARG A 633 32.69 2.48 36.36
CA ARG A 633 32.64 3.74 35.62
C ARG A 633 33.61 3.73 34.45
N ALA A 634 33.11 4.04 33.25
CA ALA A 634 33.96 4.18 32.07
C ALA A 634 34.74 5.51 32.14
N LEU A 635 36.07 5.44 32.21
CA LEU A 635 36.95 6.62 32.17
C LEU A 635 37.05 7.19 30.75
N LYS A 636 36.90 6.32 29.75
CA LYS A 636 36.76 6.61 28.32
C LYS A 636 36.05 5.42 27.68
N PRO A 637 35.50 5.53 26.46
CA PRO A 637 34.82 4.41 25.80
C PRO A 637 35.75 3.18 25.73
N PRO A 638 35.39 2.05 26.38
CA PRO A 638 36.23 0.86 26.40
C PRO A 638 36.43 0.29 25.00
N SER A 639 37.62 -0.24 24.77
CA SER A 639 38.07 -0.69 23.43
C SER A 639 37.49 -2.04 22.98
N SER A 640 36.87 -2.80 23.89
CA SER A 640 36.44 -4.18 23.63
C SER A 640 35.32 -4.60 24.59
N ASP A 641 34.68 -5.73 24.30
CA ASP A 641 33.71 -6.41 25.18
C ASP A 641 34.46 -7.31 26.17
N TYR A 642 34.84 -6.76 27.31
CA TYR A 642 35.51 -7.48 28.38
C TYR A 642 34.51 -8.35 29.16
N THR A 643 34.97 -9.52 29.58
CA THR A 643 34.30 -10.41 30.52
C THR A 643 34.82 -10.13 31.92
N VAL A 644 33.91 -9.98 32.88
CA VAL A 644 34.23 -9.84 34.29
C VAL A 644 34.36 -11.24 34.88
N PHE A 645 35.43 -11.49 35.63
CA PHE A 645 35.50 -12.64 36.53
C PHE A 645 35.33 -12.15 37.97
N VAL A 646 34.55 -12.90 38.74
CA VAL A 646 34.36 -12.68 40.17
C VAL A 646 34.67 -13.99 40.87
N HIS A 647 35.79 -14.03 41.58
CA HIS A 647 36.30 -15.22 42.25
C HIS A 647 36.22 -15.04 43.76
N LEU A 648 35.51 -15.93 44.45
CA LEU A 648 35.54 -16.00 45.90
C LEU A 648 36.62 -17.00 46.32
N VAL A 649 37.54 -16.56 47.18
CA VAL A 649 38.67 -17.38 47.65
C VAL A 649 38.77 -17.37 49.18
N ASP A 650 39.36 -18.41 49.75
CA ASP A 650 39.68 -18.47 51.18
C ASP A 650 40.99 -17.73 51.52
N GLU A 651 41.38 -17.75 52.79
CA GLU A 651 42.62 -17.12 53.30
C GLU A 651 43.91 -17.69 52.66
N HIS A 652 43.86 -18.92 52.15
CA HIS A 652 44.98 -19.59 51.48
C HIS A 652 44.93 -19.40 49.95
N GLY A 653 43.93 -18.67 49.45
CA GLY A 653 43.71 -18.42 48.02
C GLY A 653 43.04 -19.57 47.28
N ALA A 654 42.50 -20.58 47.97
CA ALA A 654 41.74 -21.66 47.36
C ALA A 654 40.37 -21.15 46.89
N MET A 655 39.96 -21.57 45.69
CA MET A 655 38.68 -21.16 45.09
C MET A 655 37.50 -21.78 45.83
N LEU A 656 36.61 -20.94 46.34
CA LEU A 656 35.37 -21.33 47.02
C LEU A 656 34.17 -21.28 46.09
N GLY A 657 34.20 -20.39 45.11
CA GLY A 657 33.18 -20.22 44.09
C GLY A 657 33.58 -19.13 43.12
N GLN A 658 33.00 -19.13 41.93
CA GLN A 658 33.30 -18.13 40.90
C GLN A 658 32.10 -17.86 40.03
N HIS A 659 32.10 -16.69 39.39
CA HIS A 659 31.19 -16.34 38.32
C HIS A 659 31.91 -15.47 37.29
N ASP A 660 31.84 -15.88 36.03
CA ASP A 660 32.43 -15.16 34.90
C ASP A 660 31.32 -14.80 33.91
N GLY A 661 31.26 -13.53 33.51
CA GLY A 661 30.22 -13.04 32.59
C GLY A 661 30.50 -11.63 32.11
N GLN A 662 29.96 -11.28 30.94
CA GLN A 662 29.93 -9.88 30.53
C GLN A 662 28.95 -9.09 31.42
N PRO A 663 29.15 -7.78 31.58
CA PRO A 663 28.28 -6.98 32.42
C PRO A 663 26.80 -7.09 32.05
N GLN A 664 25.95 -7.08 33.09
CA GLN A 664 24.49 -7.25 32.95
C GLN A 664 24.13 -8.54 32.19
N GLY A 665 24.86 -9.63 32.41
CA GLY A 665 24.64 -10.90 31.73
C GLY A 665 24.84 -10.84 30.21
N GLY A 666 25.62 -9.86 29.72
CA GLY A 666 25.84 -9.61 28.29
C GLY A 666 24.82 -8.70 27.63
N GLU A 667 23.82 -8.18 28.36
CA GLU A 667 22.88 -7.19 27.83
C GLU A 667 23.51 -5.79 27.70
N TYR A 668 24.62 -5.53 28.40
CA TYR A 668 25.27 -4.22 28.45
C TYR A 668 26.81 -4.28 28.40
N PRO A 669 27.39 -4.77 27.30
CA PRO A 669 28.83 -5.06 27.21
C PRO A 669 29.70 -3.80 27.29
N THR A 670 30.94 -3.93 27.78
CA THR A 670 31.79 -2.78 28.09
C THR A 670 32.08 -1.86 26.91
N SER A 671 32.13 -2.36 25.67
CA SER A 671 32.43 -1.50 24.50
C SER A 671 31.33 -0.47 24.21
N VAL A 672 30.12 -0.65 24.76
CA VAL A 672 29.01 0.30 24.55
C VAL A 672 28.96 1.41 25.59
N TRP A 673 29.83 1.38 26.60
CA TRP A 673 29.84 2.38 27.67
C TRP A 673 30.36 3.72 27.14
N SER A 674 29.65 4.79 27.45
CA SER A 674 30.06 6.17 27.16
C SER A 674 31.10 6.63 28.17
N GLU A 675 31.89 7.63 27.81
CA GLU A 675 32.77 8.31 28.76
C GLU A 675 31.96 8.84 29.96
N ASN A 676 32.50 8.61 31.17
CA ASN A 676 31.89 8.94 32.46
C ASN A 676 30.54 8.25 32.72
N GLU A 677 30.23 7.17 32.01
CA GLU A 677 29.05 6.37 32.31
C GLU A 677 29.32 5.44 33.50
N SER A 678 28.42 5.50 34.49
CA SER A 678 28.41 4.56 35.61
C SER A 678 27.50 3.38 35.30
N VAL A 679 27.97 2.17 35.59
CA VAL A 679 27.28 0.92 35.28
C VAL A 679 27.26 0.05 36.53
N LEU A 680 26.06 -0.30 36.98
CA LEU A 680 25.89 -1.32 38.01
C LEU A 680 25.94 -2.69 37.33
N ASP A 681 26.62 -3.65 37.95
CA ASP A 681 26.77 -5.00 37.42
C ASP A 681 26.67 -6.03 38.54
N VAL A 682 25.88 -7.08 38.36
CA VAL A 682 25.54 -8.02 39.43
C VAL A 682 26.01 -9.41 39.06
N HIS A 683 26.80 -10.01 39.94
CA HIS A 683 27.27 -11.38 39.82
C HIS A 683 26.83 -12.22 41.04
N GLU A 684 26.25 -13.38 40.78
CA GLU A 684 25.86 -14.32 41.82
C GLU A 684 26.80 -15.51 41.86
N ILE A 685 27.32 -15.81 43.05
CA ILE A 685 28.15 -16.98 43.32
C ILE A 685 27.39 -17.88 44.30
N VAL A 686 27.13 -19.11 43.88
CA VAL A 686 26.56 -20.14 44.77
C VAL A 686 27.70 -20.80 45.52
N ILE A 687 27.59 -20.84 46.85
CA ILE A 687 28.57 -21.43 47.76
C ILE A 687 27.88 -22.39 48.73
N ASN A 688 28.58 -23.47 49.07
CA ASN A 688 28.06 -24.48 49.99
C ASN A 688 28.14 -24.01 51.46
N GLU A 689 29.26 -23.39 51.85
CA GLU A 689 29.45 -22.81 53.18
C GLU A 689 29.99 -21.39 53.04
N VAL A 690 29.47 -20.45 53.84
CA VAL A 690 30.02 -19.09 53.95
C VAL A 690 31.19 -19.16 54.94
N PRO A 691 32.44 -18.98 54.50
CA PRO A 691 33.58 -19.03 55.40
C PRO A 691 33.53 -17.88 56.42
N ALA A 692 34.22 -18.04 57.55
CA ALA A 692 34.39 -16.97 58.53
C ALA A 692 35.19 -15.78 57.99
N SER A 693 36.03 -16.03 56.98
CA SER A 693 36.91 -15.06 56.31
C SER A 693 37.08 -15.51 54.87
N ALA A 694 36.70 -14.64 53.92
CA ALA A 694 36.78 -14.89 52.49
C ALA A 694 37.09 -13.59 51.75
N LYS A 695 37.73 -13.71 50.59
CA LYS A 695 38.08 -12.57 49.76
C LYS A 695 37.46 -12.69 48.38
N LEU A 696 36.99 -11.57 47.85
CA LEU A 696 36.48 -11.47 46.48
C LEU A 696 37.55 -10.86 45.60
N ARG A 697 37.92 -11.56 44.52
CA ARG A 697 38.81 -11.06 43.46
C ARG A 697 38.00 -10.75 42.22
N VAL A 698 38.08 -9.51 41.77
CA VAL A 698 37.33 -9.00 40.61
C VAL A 698 38.30 -8.48 39.56
N GLY A 699 38.15 -8.91 38.32
CA GLY A 699 38.91 -8.33 37.21
C GLY A 699 38.28 -8.60 35.86
N LEU A 700 38.97 -8.16 34.81
CA LEU A 700 38.47 -8.13 33.44
C LEU A 700 39.39 -8.92 32.52
N TYR A 701 38.84 -9.59 31.52
CA TYR A 701 39.62 -10.25 30.48
C TYR A 701 38.89 -10.27 29.14
N LEU A 702 39.62 -10.50 28.06
CA LEU A 702 39.04 -10.71 26.73
C LEU A 702 38.66 -12.18 26.56
N LEU A 703 37.37 -12.47 26.38
CA LEU A 703 36.87 -13.85 26.25
C LEU A 703 37.57 -14.63 25.14
N ALA A 704 37.81 -14.00 23.99
CA ALA A 704 38.39 -14.64 22.81
C ALA A 704 39.85 -15.10 23.01
N THR A 705 40.60 -14.45 23.90
CA THR A 705 42.04 -14.68 24.06
C THR A 705 42.45 -15.09 25.48
N GLY A 706 41.58 -14.90 26.47
CA GLY A 706 41.92 -15.06 27.89
C GLY A 706 42.82 -13.96 28.45
N HIS A 707 43.22 -12.96 27.64
CA HIS A 707 44.10 -11.89 28.11
C HIS A 707 43.42 -11.04 29.16
N ARG A 708 44.00 -11.01 30.37
CA ARG A 708 43.54 -10.18 31.48
C ARG A 708 43.90 -8.71 31.23
N LEU A 709 42.97 -7.84 31.54
CA LEU A 709 43.17 -6.39 31.51
C LEU A 709 43.84 -5.99 32.83
N PRO A 710 45.07 -5.43 32.81
CA PRO A 710 45.79 -5.12 34.04
C PRO A 710 45.20 -3.90 34.75
N LEU A 711 45.40 -3.86 36.06
CA LEU A 711 45.23 -2.66 36.86
C LEU A 711 46.29 -1.62 36.53
N ASP A 712 45.92 -0.34 36.60
CA ASP A 712 46.83 0.78 36.38
C ASP A 712 47.89 0.87 37.50
N THR A 713 47.58 0.30 38.68
CA THR A 713 48.48 0.20 39.85
C THR A 713 49.35 -1.05 39.84
N GLY A 714 49.15 -1.97 38.88
CA GLY A 714 49.84 -3.26 38.79
C GLY A 714 49.02 -4.43 39.33
N GLY A 715 49.16 -5.62 38.71
CA GLY A 715 48.27 -6.76 38.92
C GLY A 715 47.11 -6.78 37.91
N ASP A 716 46.13 -7.66 38.11
CA ASP A 716 45.01 -7.88 37.17
C ASP A 716 43.66 -8.13 37.86
N TYR A 717 43.57 -7.93 39.18
CA TYR A 717 42.32 -7.98 39.95
C TYR A 717 42.35 -7.04 41.15
N VAL A 718 41.17 -6.54 41.52
CA VAL A 718 40.90 -5.89 42.82
C VAL A 718 40.50 -6.96 43.82
N GLU A 719 41.01 -6.90 45.05
CA GLU A 719 40.70 -7.84 46.13
C GLU A 719 40.04 -7.12 47.30
N VAL A 720 38.88 -7.61 47.76
CA VAL A 720 38.16 -7.06 48.92
C VAL A 720 37.74 -8.16 49.88
N ASP A 721 37.74 -7.86 51.18
CA ASP A 721 37.25 -8.79 52.20
C ASP A 721 35.72 -8.87 52.16
N VAL A 722 35.20 -10.09 52.13
CA VAL A 722 33.76 -10.35 52.24
C VAL A 722 33.40 -10.43 53.72
N SER A 723 32.54 -9.53 54.18
CA SER A 723 32.02 -9.62 55.55
C SER A 723 30.76 -10.49 55.52
N PRO A 724 30.67 -11.53 56.36
CA PRO A 724 29.52 -12.45 56.39
C PRO A 724 28.23 -11.83 56.91
#